data_AF-J2W2M5-F1
#
_entry.id   AF-J2W2M5-F1
#
_cell.length_a   1.000
_cell.length_b   1.000
_cell.length_c   1.000
_cell.angle_alpha   90.00
_cell.angle_beta   90.00
_cell.angle_gamma   90.00
#
_symmetry.space_group_name_H-M   'P 1'
#
loop_
_entity.id
_entity.type
_entity.pdbx_description
1 polymer ?
#
loop_
_entity_poly.entity_id
_entity_poly.type
_entity_poly.pdbx_seq_one_letter_code
_entity_poly.pdbx_strand_id
1 'polypeptide(L)'
;MQWIFVLIGLAFGWILGWIFDESFDDALLGALLGLGIGQAIRIARLGSQAARQHLLLEQTQVALSAVQQRLALLEVSGVKAPETSEPAASEPIGPSDFAHDETPVETPELIWDLPPELEPITAMATDTSQPLPVDAWKPEPQAPATPRVPNLFDRAISGARAWLFGGNTVLRVGVVLLFLGLAFLLRYATEGMVVPIELRYAGVAAFALGLLGLGWWLRHRNANYALMLQGTGIAVLYLTVFAAMRLHPLLDPTAALGLLVAVTAFSAILAITQDSLALACAAALGGFAAPILTSTGAGSHVALFSYFTLLNAGILTIAWFKAWRLLNLIGFAGTFSIGFAWGLRSYTPDLLWSIEPFLIVFFLMYLAIGLLFARRKLLAISDAPEDDSREALLHWSARKGDYVDGTLLFGPPVVGFGLQFTLVQHIEFAAAFSALTLGMIYLGLTRLLVGGRALLLAETCLALGVIFASLAIPLGLDARWTSAAWAVEGAGIFWLCLRQQRPTARAFALLLQLGAAVAFIRELRLGESSLLDGAPLGALMLGMALLFSFYQLRNAAPGQTVEWERKGNAVLACLGLMFLYLLAPLFFFTQGTAISWALAGLATLFVGLRLQSRTFLFTAFVVQLLGGALFLLRLESSGGESAAVFSAGWSGLLSASLIGLALVAGMLLAARDEMVRSDVRLLLGVSVVLLAGLVLINLAVLFVLPWQTASAVWAASGLFIIWLSLFLKLRVSFVFGLLLQVIGGAAFVLAGPALLGPLASEGLNPMAHSGFWTPLALGSAALVGAWRLQVGNHASAFDVLSLRRLSEVLLLWGGGWWALAWISEVLRFAPVNLQATLLLVVAAVSVALWTALALRLKWSSLGLLCTLLMPVAGVVLCAAWHSRYHPAASFGWLAWAAVFVVHFVSLKRLAPMLPARAASTAHVLGCWLLIGVLALELRYGLLLLSEQYNAWRWLGWAILPGLYLVLMAAPRSWPWPVSAYPREYRLYAAAPLALLMLGWFWLANVASDGTAEPLPYVPLINPLELGLLFALFGIYIWSLGAVTQLAIRKDYTENATQLIAGVSLFAFFTALVMRTAHHWGGVPFEFDALLESMLVQAGLSIVWTLMALSLMIGGHLSRRREVWLIGAALIGAVVAKLVFVELSNRGGLARIVSFIGVGVLLLVVGYFAPLPPKRVEAAPDVEKPAPETEGVSS
;
A
#
# COMPACT_ATOMS: atom_id res chain seq x y z
N MET A 1 12.34 0.71 19.53
CA MET A 1 13.77 0.86 19.16
C MET A 1 14.01 0.86 17.65
N GLN A 2 13.63 -0.17 16.88
CA GLN A 2 13.98 -0.24 15.45
C GLN A 2 13.48 0.98 14.65
N TRP A 3 12.25 1.43 14.90
CA TRP A 3 11.67 2.68 14.37
C TRP A 3 12.53 3.93 14.57
N ILE A 4 13.40 4.01 15.59
CA ILE A 4 14.30 5.16 15.78
C ILE A 4 15.37 5.18 14.68
N PHE A 5 15.92 4.02 14.30
CA PHE A 5 16.86 3.94 13.17
C PHE A 5 16.18 4.18 11.83
N VAL A 6 14.90 3.78 11.68
CA VAL A 6 14.11 4.13 10.48
C VAL A 6 13.86 5.64 10.41
N LEU A 7 13.52 6.29 11.52
CA LEU A 7 13.31 7.74 11.60
C LEU A 7 14.60 8.54 11.40
N ILE A 8 15.74 8.07 11.93
CA ILE A 8 17.06 8.67 11.65
C ILE A 8 17.43 8.47 10.17
N GLY A 9 17.18 7.29 9.60
CA GLY A 9 17.40 7.01 8.18
C GLY A 9 16.53 7.86 7.26
N LEU A 10 15.24 7.98 7.56
CA LEU A 10 14.28 8.88 6.89
C LEU A 10 14.74 10.33 7.00
N ALA A 11 15.10 10.81 8.20
CA ALA A 11 15.56 12.18 8.38
C ALA A 11 16.86 12.46 7.60
N PHE A 12 17.81 11.52 7.59
CA PHE A 12 19.07 11.68 6.86
C PHE A 12 18.86 11.62 5.34
N GLY A 13 18.01 10.72 4.84
CA GLY A 13 17.62 10.63 3.43
C GLY A 13 16.78 11.82 2.96
N TRP A 14 15.91 12.36 3.81
CA TRP A 14 15.14 13.58 3.55
C TRP A 14 16.02 14.83 3.53
N ILE A 15 16.98 14.94 4.46
CA ILE A 15 18.00 16.01 4.45
C ILE A 15 18.91 15.90 3.22
N LEU A 16 19.22 14.70 2.72
CA LEU A 16 19.90 14.51 1.44
C LEU A 16 19.02 14.94 0.25
N GLY A 17 17.79 14.42 0.13
CA GLY A 17 16.88 14.76 -0.96
C GLY A 17 16.60 16.27 -1.06
N TRP A 18 16.51 16.96 0.08
CA TRP A 18 16.35 18.43 0.14
C TRP A 18 17.61 19.21 -0.30
N ILE A 19 18.75 18.54 -0.45
CA ILE A 19 19.99 19.09 -1.04
C ILE A 19 20.11 18.70 -2.53
N PHE A 20 19.45 17.64 -2.99
CA PHE A 20 19.59 17.07 -4.33
C PHE A 20 18.37 17.22 -5.28
N ASP A 21 17.26 17.81 -4.82
CA ASP A 21 16.03 18.10 -5.59
C ASP A 21 15.23 16.88 -6.12
N GLU A 22 15.55 15.66 -5.69
CA GLU A 22 14.73 14.45 -5.91
C GLU A 22 14.22 13.94 -4.54
N SER A 23 12.90 14.03 -4.30
CA SER A 23 12.35 14.22 -2.94
C SER A 23 11.66 13.00 -2.28
N PHE A 24 11.78 11.80 -2.84
CA PHE A 24 11.12 10.60 -2.30
C PHE A 24 12.03 9.36 -2.25
N ASP A 25 12.69 9.03 -3.35
CA ASP A 25 13.49 7.80 -3.45
C ASP A 25 14.71 7.81 -2.51
N ASP A 26 15.37 8.96 -2.35
CA ASP A 26 16.47 9.14 -1.36
C ASP A 26 15.99 8.98 0.10
N ALA A 27 14.75 9.41 0.40
CA ALA A 27 14.15 9.21 1.73
C ALA A 27 13.80 7.73 1.96
N LEU A 28 13.32 7.02 0.93
CA LEU A 28 13.06 5.59 0.98
C LEU A 28 14.36 4.77 1.13
N LEU A 29 15.41 5.11 0.38
CA LEU A 29 16.75 4.52 0.52
C LEU A 29 17.35 4.79 1.90
N GLY A 30 17.20 6.00 2.43
CA GLY A 30 17.57 6.34 3.81
C GLY A 30 16.81 5.50 4.84
N ALA A 31 15.50 5.32 4.68
CA ALA A 31 14.67 4.47 5.54
C ALA A 31 15.11 2.99 5.51
N LEU A 32 15.40 2.46 4.32
CA LEU A 32 15.85 1.08 4.11
C LEU A 32 17.26 0.84 4.66
N LEU A 33 18.19 1.80 4.52
CA LEU A 33 19.49 1.77 5.19
C LEU A 33 19.34 1.83 6.72
N GLY A 34 18.45 2.69 7.23
CA GLY A 34 18.11 2.77 8.66
C GLY A 34 17.53 1.45 9.21
N LEU A 35 16.64 0.80 8.45
CA LEU A 35 16.15 -0.55 8.74
C LEU A 35 17.27 -1.59 8.72
N GLY A 36 18.11 -1.60 7.68
CA GLY A 36 19.21 -2.55 7.53
C GLY A 36 20.22 -2.46 8.68
N ILE A 37 20.64 -1.25 9.03
CA ILE A 37 21.52 -0.98 10.18
C ILE A 37 20.83 -1.36 11.50
N GLY A 38 19.54 -1.01 11.66
CA GLY A 38 18.75 -1.37 12.84
C GLY A 38 18.52 -2.88 13.01
N GLN A 39 18.47 -3.65 11.93
CA GLN A 39 18.43 -5.12 11.95
C GLN A 39 19.82 -5.70 12.20
N ALA A 40 20.88 -5.21 11.55
CA ALA A 40 22.25 -5.66 11.78
C ALA A 40 22.68 -5.49 13.25
N ILE A 41 22.38 -4.34 13.86
CA ILE A 41 22.64 -4.08 15.29
C ILE A 41 21.78 -5.01 16.18
N ARG A 42 20.54 -5.32 15.79
CA ARG A 42 19.69 -6.29 16.52
C ARG A 42 20.27 -7.71 16.45
N ILE A 43 20.70 -8.15 15.26
CA ILE A 43 21.32 -9.47 15.05
C ILE A 43 22.63 -9.59 15.83
N ALA A 44 23.49 -8.57 15.79
CA ALA A 44 24.73 -8.54 16.57
C ALA A 44 24.49 -8.57 18.10
N ARG A 45 23.43 -7.90 18.59
CA ARG A 45 23.02 -7.99 20.00
C ARG A 45 22.48 -9.37 20.37
N LEU A 46 21.63 -9.97 19.52
CA LEU A 46 21.14 -11.33 19.73
C LEU A 46 22.28 -12.35 19.72
N GLY A 47 23.26 -12.22 18.82
CA GLY A 47 24.48 -13.04 18.82
C GLY A 47 25.29 -12.89 20.12
N SER A 48 25.46 -11.66 20.63
CA SER A 48 26.18 -11.46 21.90
C SER A 48 25.40 -11.91 23.15
N GLN A 49 24.06 -12.00 23.07
CA GLN A 49 23.23 -12.63 24.10
C GLN A 49 23.32 -14.16 24.03
N ALA A 50 23.21 -14.75 22.83
CA ALA A 50 23.34 -16.18 22.61
C ALA A 50 24.73 -16.70 23.02
N ALA A 51 25.81 -15.97 22.71
CA ALA A 51 27.16 -16.32 23.16
C ALA A 51 27.31 -16.33 24.69
N ARG A 52 26.65 -15.39 25.40
CA ARG A 52 26.61 -15.41 26.88
C ARG A 52 25.78 -16.57 27.42
N GLN A 53 24.67 -16.91 26.77
CA GLN A 53 23.85 -18.07 27.13
C GLN A 53 24.61 -19.38 26.91
N HIS A 54 25.39 -19.51 25.83
CA HIS A 54 26.26 -20.67 25.59
C HIS A 54 27.32 -20.82 26.68
N LEU A 55 28.01 -19.73 27.03
CA LEU A 55 29.04 -19.74 28.07
C LEU A 55 28.44 -20.02 29.47
N LEU A 56 27.22 -19.55 29.75
CA LEU A 56 26.48 -19.93 30.96
C LEU A 56 26.05 -21.42 30.94
N LEU A 57 25.69 -21.98 29.78
CA LEU A 57 25.35 -23.40 29.63
C LEU A 57 26.58 -24.31 29.80
N GLU A 58 27.74 -23.92 29.27
CA GLU A 58 29.02 -24.60 29.54
C GLU A 58 29.34 -24.57 31.04
N GLN A 59 29.19 -23.41 31.69
CA GLN A 59 29.41 -23.28 33.13
C GLN A 59 28.43 -24.13 33.95
N THR A 60 27.15 -24.21 33.58
CA THR A 60 26.20 -25.09 34.28
C THR A 60 26.44 -26.56 33.99
N GLN A 61 26.89 -26.96 32.80
CA GLN A 61 27.30 -28.35 32.51
C GLN A 61 28.53 -28.78 33.32
N VAL A 62 29.53 -27.89 33.47
CA VAL A 62 30.69 -28.14 34.34
C VAL A 62 30.26 -28.22 35.81
N ALA A 63 29.38 -27.33 36.27
CA ALA A 63 28.84 -27.38 37.63
C ALA A 63 28.00 -28.66 37.88
N LEU A 64 27.17 -29.08 36.92
CA LEU A 64 26.33 -30.27 37.03
C LEU A 64 27.17 -31.54 37.09
N SER A 65 28.20 -31.66 36.25
CA SER A 65 29.11 -32.83 36.28
C SER A 65 29.93 -32.89 37.58
N ALA A 66 30.34 -31.74 38.13
CA ALA A 66 30.98 -31.68 39.46
C ALA A 66 30.02 -32.06 40.61
N VAL A 67 28.74 -31.70 40.51
CA VAL A 67 27.70 -32.17 41.46
C VAL A 67 27.48 -33.68 41.31
N GLN A 68 27.38 -34.18 40.08
CA GLN A 68 27.17 -35.60 39.78
C GLN A 68 28.34 -36.47 40.27
N GLN A 69 29.58 -35.99 40.17
CA GLN A 69 30.76 -36.64 40.78
C GLN A 69 30.68 -36.65 42.32
N ARG A 70 30.24 -35.56 42.96
CA ARG A 70 30.02 -35.52 44.42
C ARG A 70 28.92 -36.47 44.87
N LEU A 71 27.83 -36.58 44.09
CA LEU A 71 26.71 -37.48 44.39
C LEU A 71 27.16 -38.94 44.28
N ALA A 72 27.87 -39.31 43.20
CA ALA A 72 28.46 -40.64 43.07
C ALA A 72 29.46 -40.98 44.18
N LEU A 73 30.27 -40.01 44.64
CA LEU A 73 31.16 -40.20 45.80
C LEU A 73 30.39 -40.39 47.11
N LEU A 74 29.23 -39.76 47.29
CA LEU A 74 28.36 -39.95 48.46
C LEU A 74 27.60 -41.28 48.41
N GLU A 75 27.14 -41.72 47.24
CA GLU A 75 26.48 -43.02 47.04
C GLU A 75 27.46 -44.19 47.26
N VAL A 76 28.73 -44.04 46.84
CA VAL A 76 29.81 -44.99 47.15
C VAL A 76 30.22 -44.92 48.64
N SER A 77 30.11 -43.75 49.28
CA SER A 77 30.43 -43.53 50.70
C SER A 77 29.20 -43.75 51.59
N GLY A 78 28.63 -44.95 51.58
CA GLY A 78 27.44 -45.30 52.35
C GLY A 78 27.57 -45.09 53.87
N VAL A 79 27.12 -43.94 54.36
CA VAL A 79 27.15 -43.54 55.78
C VAL A 79 25.74 -43.49 56.36
N LYS A 80 25.53 -44.19 57.48
CA LYS A 80 24.28 -44.15 58.26
C LYS A 80 24.01 -42.77 58.85
N ALA A 81 22.74 -42.36 58.85
CA ALA A 81 22.26 -41.31 59.75
C ALA A 81 22.16 -41.84 61.20
N PRO A 82 22.53 -41.05 62.22
CA PRO A 82 22.22 -41.31 63.63
C PRO A 82 20.97 -40.54 64.08
N GLU A 83 20.19 -41.14 64.99
CA GLU A 83 19.02 -40.53 65.63
C GLU A 83 19.43 -39.83 66.94
N THR A 84 18.86 -38.65 67.24
CA THR A 84 18.66 -38.06 68.58
C THR A 84 17.87 -36.74 68.43
N SER A 85 17.06 -36.24 69.36
CA SER A 85 16.18 -36.83 70.40
C SER A 85 15.57 -35.65 71.17
N GLU A 86 14.24 -35.57 71.30
CA GLU A 86 13.55 -34.56 72.12
C GLU A 86 13.62 -34.90 73.63
N PRO A 87 13.42 -33.94 74.55
CA PRO A 87 12.08 -33.85 75.17
C PRO A 87 11.63 -32.43 75.60
N ALA A 88 10.35 -32.30 75.98
CA ALA A 88 9.63 -31.05 76.22
C ALA A 88 9.23 -30.77 77.69
N ALA A 89 8.88 -29.50 77.99
CA ALA A 89 8.02 -29.00 79.07
C ALA A 89 7.92 -27.45 79.00
N SER A 90 6.82 -26.74 79.33
CA SER A 90 5.47 -27.14 79.76
C SER A 90 4.43 -26.01 79.55
N GLU A 91 3.19 -26.40 79.21
CA GLU A 91 1.94 -25.62 79.29
C GLU A 91 1.35 -25.66 80.74
N PRO A 92 0.10 -25.21 81.10
CA PRO A 92 -1.05 -24.75 80.28
C PRO A 92 -1.78 -23.47 80.79
N ILE A 93 -2.85 -23.07 80.07
CA ILE A 93 -4.24 -22.88 80.61
C ILE A 93 -5.20 -22.60 79.43
N GLY A 94 -6.35 -23.29 79.40
CA GLY A 94 -7.52 -23.04 78.54
C GLY A 94 -8.81 -23.16 79.38
N PRO A 95 -10.00 -23.54 78.82
CA PRO A 95 -10.34 -23.88 77.43
C PRO A 95 -11.22 -22.74 76.81
N SER A 96 -12.27 -22.84 75.97
CA SER A 96 -13.09 -23.96 75.46
C SER A 96 -13.91 -23.61 74.19
N ASP A 97 -14.46 -24.64 73.53
CA ASP A 97 -15.83 -24.81 72.99
C ASP A 97 -16.44 -23.81 71.96
N PHE A 98 -17.13 -24.23 70.89
CA PHE A 98 -17.46 -25.57 70.35
C PHE A 98 -17.54 -25.53 68.79
N ALA A 99 -17.65 -26.71 68.16
CA ALA A 99 -17.81 -26.89 66.70
C ALA A 99 -19.00 -27.83 66.37
N HIS A 100 -19.08 -28.27 65.11
CA HIS A 100 -20.12 -29.09 64.44
C HIS A 100 -21.36 -28.29 63.97
N ASP A 101 -21.85 -28.32 62.71
CA ASP A 101 -21.71 -29.20 61.50
C ASP A 101 -22.83 -30.26 61.30
N GLU A 102 -23.01 -30.68 60.04
CA GLU A 102 -24.00 -31.61 59.43
C GLU A 102 -25.41 -31.08 59.00
N THR A 103 -26.02 -31.83 58.06
CA THR A 103 -27.09 -31.45 57.10
C THR A 103 -28.34 -32.39 57.26
N PRO A 104 -29.25 -32.78 56.29
CA PRO A 104 -29.42 -32.58 54.81
C PRO A 104 -30.54 -31.52 54.48
N VAL A 105 -31.39 -31.45 53.42
CA VAL A 105 -31.98 -32.37 52.40
C VAL A 105 -32.34 -31.66 51.05
N GLU A 106 -32.25 -32.46 49.97
CA GLU A 106 -32.83 -32.49 48.60
C GLU A 106 -34.12 -31.68 48.22
N THR A 107 -34.50 -31.41 46.95
CA THR A 107 -33.97 -31.56 45.53
C THR A 107 -34.89 -30.76 44.56
N PRO A 108 -34.67 -30.67 43.21
CA PRO A 108 -33.47 -30.76 42.34
C PRO A 108 -33.24 -29.37 41.64
N GLU A 109 -32.70 -29.08 40.42
CA GLU A 109 -32.15 -29.73 39.18
C GLU A 109 -30.86 -28.95 38.75
N LEU A 110 -29.90 -29.42 37.92
CA LEU A 110 -29.82 -29.57 36.44
C LEU A 110 -30.23 -28.29 35.64
N ILE A 111 -29.61 -27.83 34.53
CA ILE A 111 -28.44 -28.21 33.67
C ILE A 111 -28.12 -26.97 32.74
N TRP A 112 -26.99 -26.67 32.07
CA TRP A 112 -25.65 -27.26 31.76
C TRP A 112 -24.58 -26.11 31.61
N ASP A 113 -23.38 -26.38 31.05
CA ASP A 113 -22.15 -25.56 31.20
C ASP A 113 -21.74 -24.52 30.11
N LEU A 114 -21.27 -23.35 30.58
CA LEU A 114 -19.93 -22.68 30.44
C LEU A 114 -18.90 -23.11 29.34
N PRO A 115 -17.79 -22.34 29.08
CA PRO A 115 -17.51 -20.87 29.01
C PRO A 115 -16.62 -20.56 27.73
N PRO A 116 -15.67 -19.57 27.64
CA PRO A 116 -15.44 -18.26 28.30
C PRO A 116 -15.28 -17.05 27.30
N GLU A 117 -14.91 -15.87 27.84
CA GLU A 117 -14.14 -14.72 27.28
C GLU A 117 -14.25 -14.24 25.80
N LEU A 118 -14.25 -12.90 25.59
CA LEU A 118 -13.63 -12.24 24.42
C LEU A 118 -13.31 -10.75 24.64
N GLU A 119 -12.39 -10.22 23.83
CA GLU A 119 -11.76 -8.89 23.94
C GLU A 119 -12.50 -7.75 23.19
N PRO A 120 -12.24 -6.46 23.50
CA PRO A 120 -12.66 -5.32 22.68
C PRO A 120 -11.62 -4.96 21.60
N ILE A 121 -12.00 -4.89 20.31
CA ILE A 121 -11.14 -4.31 19.26
C ILE A 121 -11.90 -3.74 18.05
N THR A 122 -11.29 -2.76 17.39
CA THR A 122 -11.77 -2.06 16.19
C THR A 122 -11.53 -2.86 14.90
N ALA A 123 -12.37 -2.70 13.88
CA ALA A 123 -12.13 -3.27 12.55
C ALA A 123 -12.05 -2.20 11.44
N MET A 124 -10.99 -2.27 10.63
CA MET A 124 -10.86 -1.58 9.34
C MET A 124 -11.21 -2.56 8.20
N ALA A 125 -11.69 -2.03 7.07
CA ALA A 125 -11.58 -2.70 5.77
C ALA A 125 -11.27 -1.66 4.69
N THR A 126 -10.29 -1.97 3.84
CA THR A 126 -9.86 -1.17 2.67
C THR A 126 -10.54 -1.65 1.40
N ASP A 127 -10.56 -0.81 0.36
CA ASP A 127 -10.21 -1.33 -0.97
C ASP A 127 -9.54 -0.28 -1.88
N THR A 128 -8.86 -0.73 -2.94
CA THR A 128 -8.00 0.12 -3.78
C THR A 128 -8.03 -0.20 -5.29
N SER A 129 -7.49 0.74 -6.07
CA SER A 129 -6.87 0.61 -7.41
C SER A 129 -7.76 0.89 -8.63
N GLN A 130 -7.29 1.40 -9.78
CA GLN A 130 -6.08 2.16 -10.18
C GLN A 130 -6.40 2.95 -11.50
N PRO A 131 -5.54 3.86 -12.03
CA PRO A 131 -5.97 4.88 -13.01
C PRO A 131 -5.54 4.72 -14.49
N LEU A 132 -6.34 5.33 -15.37
CA LEU A 132 -6.06 6.09 -16.62
C LEU A 132 -4.78 5.85 -17.47
N PRO A 133 -4.95 5.96 -18.80
CA PRO A 133 -4.14 6.86 -19.65
C PRO A 133 -4.97 8.02 -20.24
N VAL A 134 -4.30 9.05 -20.78
CA VAL A 134 -4.89 10.37 -21.12
C VAL A 134 -4.61 10.79 -22.57
N ASP A 135 -5.59 11.50 -23.14
CA ASP A 135 -5.61 12.36 -24.33
C ASP A 135 -5.17 11.86 -25.74
N ALA A 136 -6.08 12.10 -26.70
CA ALA A 136 -5.74 12.54 -28.05
C ALA A 136 -6.43 13.89 -28.31
N TRP A 137 -5.65 14.97 -28.45
CA TRP A 137 -6.14 16.35 -28.54
C TRP A 137 -6.78 16.71 -29.90
N LYS A 138 -8.04 17.17 -29.88
CA LYS A 138 -8.42 18.59 -30.18
C LYS A 138 -9.95 18.78 -30.19
N PRO A 139 -10.50 19.84 -29.56
CA PRO A 139 -11.94 20.15 -29.60
C PRO A 139 -12.31 21.11 -30.73
N GLU A 140 -13.48 20.90 -31.33
CA GLU A 140 -14.27 21.97 -31.98
C GLU A 140 -15.03 22.80 -30.92
N PRO A 141 -15.53 24.00 -31.26
CA PRO A 141 -16.10 24.92 -30.26
C PRO A 141 -17.43 24.40 -29.67
N GLN A 142 -17.38 23.90 -28.43
CA GLN A 142 -18.60 23.68 -27.64
C GLN A 142 -19.17 25.02 -27.16
N ALA A 143 -20.48 25.20 -27.33
CA ALA A 143 -21.21 26.32 -26.75
C ALA A 143 -21.09 26.31 -25.20
N PRO A 144 -21.10 27.49 -24.54
CA PRO A 144 -20.81 27.59 -23.11
C PRO A 144 -21.81 26.79 -22.27
N ALA A 145 -21.30 25.77 -21.56
CA ALA A 145 -22.07 25.04 -20.55
C ALA A 145 -22.41 25.96 -19.37
N THR A 146 -23.63 25.85 -18.86
CA THR A 146 -24.05 26.58 -17.67
C THR A 146 -23.28 26.12 -16.42
N PRO A 147 -22.90 27.03 -15.51
CA PRO A 147 -22.07 26.68 -14.36
C PRO A 147 -22.83 25.78 -13.37
N ARG A 148 -22.16 24.73 -12.89
CA ARG A 148 -22.67 23.89 -11.79
C ARG A 148 -22.65 24.67 -10.48
N VAL A 149 -23.74 24.59 -9.73
CA VAL A 149 -23.90 25.26 -8.42
C VAL A 149 -22.99 24.58 -7.38
N PRO A 150 -22.28 25.34 -6.51
CA PRO A 150 -21.43 24.78 -5.46
C PRO A 150 -22.25 24.10 -4.36
N ASN A 151 -21.64 23.14 -3.66
CA ASN A 151 -22.30 22.29 -2.68
C ASN A 151 -22.38 22.95 -1.28
N LEU A 152 -23.27 22.46 -0.41
CA LEU A 152 -23.69 23.20 0.79
C LEU A 152 -22.63 23.35 1.91
N PHE A 153 -21.61 22.49 1.95
CA PHE A 153 -20.70 22.39 3.10
C PHE A 153 -19.65 23.53 3.20
N ASP A 154 -19.15 24.03 2.08
CA ASP A 154 -17.97 24.92 2.06
C ASP A 154 -18.22 26.30 2.72
N ARG A 155 -19.47 26.72 2.84
CA ARG A 155 -19.84 28.03 3.41
C ARG A 155 -19.70 28.13 4.94
N ALA A 156 -19.66 27.00 5.65
CA ALA A 156 -19.69 27.01 7.12
C ALA A 156 -18.34 27.31 7.79
N ILE A 157 -17.22 26.90 7.15
CA ILE A 157 -15.90 26.81 7.80
C ILE A 157 -15.20 28.16 7.93
N SER A 158 -15.45 29.11 7.01
CA SER A 158 -14.72 30.37 6.92
C SER A 158 -15.01 31.34 8.08
N GLY A 159 -16.23 31.36 8.62
CA GLY A 159 -16.66 32.34 9.62
C GLY A 159 -15.95 32.21 10.98
N ALA A 160 -15.66 30.99 11.42
CA ALA A 160 -15.12 30.73 12.77
C ALA A 160 -13.71 31.31 13.01
N ARG A 161 -12.90 31.43 11.96
CA ARG A 161 -11.46 31.76 12.06
C ARG A 161 -11.19 33.22 12.43
N ALA A 162 -12.08 34.14 12.05
CA ALA A 162 -11.86 35.58 12.21
C ALA A 162 -11.99 36.09 13.67
N TRP A 163 -12.70 35.35 14.52
CA TRP A 163 -13.09 35.80 15.86
C TRP A 163 -11.98 35.68 16.93
N LEU A 164 -11.08 34.69 16.79
CA LEU A 164 -10.16 34.27 17.86
C LEU A 164 -8.93 35.17 18.10
N PHE A 165 -8.51 35.99 17.14
CA PHE A 165 -7.15 36.58 17.13
C PHE A 165 -7.11 38.13 17.22
N GLY A 166 -8.12 38.75 17.84
CA GLY A 166 -8.26 40.21 17.95
C GLY A 166 -7.42 40.90 19.04
N GLY A 167 -6.72 41.98 18.68
CA GLY A 167 -5.62 42.59 19.44
C GLY A 167 -5.95 43.46 20.68
N ASN A 168 -6.54 42.88 21.72
CA ASN A 168 -6.36 43.40 23.10
C ASN A 168 -6.43 42.24 24.13
N THR A 169 -5.52 41.28 23.99
CA THR A 169 -5.62 39.96 24.64
C THR A 169 -5.36 39.98 26.14
N VAL A 170 -4.35 40.70 26.63
CA VAL A 170 -3.93 40.66 28.04
C VAL A 170 -5.07 41.09 28.99
N LEU A 171 -5.74 42.21 28.69
CA LEU A 171 -6.88 42.69 29.47
C LEU A 171 -8.07 41.71 29.40
N ARG A 172 -8.33 41.12 28.23
CA ARG A 172 -9.40 40.15 28.02
C ARG A 172 -9.17 38.84 28.79
N VAL A 173 -7.93 38.34 28.85
CA VAL A 173 -7.57 37.16 29.65
C VAL A 173 -7.80 37.39 31.14
N GLY A 174 -7.45 38.59 31.66
CA GLY A 174 -7.76 38.96 33.04
C GLY A 174 -9.26 38.93 33.36
N VAL A 175 -10.10 39.43 32.44
CA VAL A 175 -11.57 39.38 32.59
C VAL A 175 -12.12 37.94 32.46
N VAL A 176 -11.58 37.12 31.56
CA VAL A 176 -12.01 35.72 31.36
C VAL A 176 -11.69 34.84 32.58
N LEU A 177 -10.55 35.04 33.24
CA LEU A 177 -10.21 34.36 34.49
C LEU A 177 -11.20 34.72 35.61
N LEU A 178 -11.59 35.99 35.70
CA LEU A 178 -12.58 36.49 36.67
C LEU A 178 -13.99 35.92 36.38
N PHE A 179 -14.38 35.83 35.10
CA PHE A 179 -15.64 35.21 34.66
C PHE A 179 -15.71 33.69 34.93
N LEU A 180 -14.60 32.96 34.74
CA LEU A 180 -14.53 31.52 35.03
C LEU A 180 -14.79 31.21 36.50
N GLY A 181 -14.29 32.05 37.42
CA GLY A 181 -14.61 31.93 38.85
C GLY A 181 -16.12 32.05 39.16
N LEU A 182 -16.87 32.79 38.34
CA LEU A 182 -18.32 32.95 38.47
C LEU A 182 -19.10 31.78 37.84
N ALA A 183 -18.60 31.20 36.74
CA ALA A 183 -19.28 30.11 36.04
C ALA A 183 -19.38 28.81 36.88
N PHE A 184 -18.36 28.51 37.69
CA PHE A 184 -18.38 27.36 38.60
C PHE A 184 -19.46 27.46 39.70
N LEU A 185 -19.90 28.68 40.03
CA LEU A 185 -20.97 28.93 41.02
C LEU A 185 -22.35 28.59 40.44
N LEU A 186 -22.56 28.76 39.12
CA LEU A 186 -23.86 28.57 38.48
C LEU A 186 -24.20 27.10 38.19
N ARG A 187 -23.20 26.25 37.92
CA ARG A 187 -23.40 24.81 37.63
C ARG A 187 -24.03 24.05 38.81
N TYR A 188 -23.91 24.56 40.03
CA TYR A 188 -24.40 23.97 41.27
C TYR A 188 -25.95 23.92 41.40
N ALA A 189 -26.71 24.41 40.41
CA ALA A 189 -28.12 24.80 40.60
C ALA A 189 -29.19 24.15 39.68
N THR A 190 -28.86 23.17 38.81
CA THR A 190 -29.73 22.85 37.63
C THR A 190 -30.07 21.38 37.33
N GLU A 191 -29.77 20.41 38.18
CA GLU A 191 -29.87 18.96 37.84
C GLU A 191 -31.29 18.39 38.11
N GLY A 192 -32.09 18.05 37.07
CA GLY A 192 -33.57 17.97 37.16
C GLY A 192 -34.41 17.00 36.24
N MET A 193 -35.38 17.56 35.49
CA MET A 193 -36.74 16.98 35.23
C MET A 193 -36.97 16.11 33.95
N VAL A 194 -38.11 15.38 33.89
CA VAL A 194 -38.40 14.28 32.92
C VAL A 194 -39.89 14.20 32.44
N VAL A 195 -40.18 13.57 31.28
CA VAL A 195 -41.53 13.43 30.62
C VAL A 195 -41.74 12.05 29.90
N PRO A 196 -42.95 11.41 29.85
CA PRO A 196 -43.24 10.08 29.24
C PRO A 196 -43.12 9.93 27.69
N ILE A 197 -43.46 8.75 27.13
CA ILE A 197 -43.12 8.33 25.74
C ILE A 197 -44.31 8.10 24.78
N GLU A 198 -45.45 7.60 25.24
CA GLU A 198 -46.60 7.21 24.41
C GLU A 198 -47.20 8.40 23.65
N LEU A 199 -47.28 9.53 24.35
CA LEU A 199 -47.69 10.83 23.83
C LEU A 199 -46.82 11.31 22.65
N ARG A 200 -45.57 10.83 22.53
CA ARG A 200 -44.66 11.19 21.44
C ARG A 200 -45.08 10.52 20.14
N TYR A 201 -45.42 9.23 20.16
CA TYR A 201 -45.90 8.50 18.98
C TYR A 201 -47.30 8.93 18.56
N ALA A 202 -48.20 9.18 19.53
CA ALA A 202 -49.52 9.76 19.24
C ALA A 202 -49.41 11.13 18.54
N GLY A 203 -48.49 11.99 18.98
CA GLY A 203 -48.22 13.28 18.35
C GLY A 203 -47.72 13.18 16.91
N VAL A 204 -46.82 12.23 16.61
CA VAL A 204 -46.32 12.00 15.24
C VAL A 204 -47.41 11.46 14.31
N ALA A 205 -48.25 10.52 14.79
CA ALA A 205 -49.37 9.99 14.00
C ALA A 205 -50.41 11.07 13.68
N ALA A 206 -50.77 11.91 14.67
CA ALA A 206 -51.68 13.04 14.48
C ALA A 206 -51.11 14.07 13.48
N PHE A 207 -49.82 14.37 13.56
CA PHE A 207 -49.13 15.25 12.62
C PHE A 207 -49.19 14.70 11.18
N ALA A 208 -48.93 13.40 10.98
CA ALA A 208 -48.97 12.76 9.67
C ALA A 208 -50.35 12.82 9.01
N LEU A 209 -51.42 12.57 9.76
CA LEU A 209 -52.81 12.75 9.29
C LEU A 209 -53.13 14.22 8.99
N GLY A 210 -52.59 15.16 9.78
CA GLY A 210 -52.66 16.59 9.51
C GLY A 210 -52.05 16.99 8.16
N LEU A 211 -50.90 16.42 7.79
CA LEU A 211 -50.27 16.62 6.48
C LEU A 211 -51.15 16.13 5.32
N LEU A 212 -51.84 14.99 5.48
CA LEU A 212 -52.78 14.48 4.48
C LEU A 212 -54.00 15.39 4.31
N GLY A 213 -54.64 15.80 5.42
CA GLY A 213 -55.80 16.70 5.39
C GLY A 213 -55.47 18.07 4.79
N LEU A 214 -54.32 18.64 5.18
CA LEU A 214 -53.80 19.89 4.64
C LEU A 214 -53.47 19.76 3.14
N GLY A 215 -52.88 18.63 2.74
CA GLY A 215 -52.58 18.32 1.33
C GLY A 215 -53.83 18.10 0.48
N TRP A 216 -54.90 17.53 1.03
CA TRP A 216 -56.20 17.40 0.35
C TRP A 216 -56.88 18.76 0.16
N TRP A 217 -56.81 19.65 1.16
CA TRP A 217 -57.33 21.02 1.06
C TRP A 217 -56.56 21.88 0.04
N LEU A 218 -55.22 21.79 0.01
CA LEU A 218 -54.37 22.58 -0.89
C LEU A 218 -54.45 22.17 -2.36
N ARG A 219 -55.02 21.01 -2.71
CA ARG A 219 -54.99 20.48 -4.10
C ARG A 219 -55.54 21.45 -5.14
N HIS A 220 -56.56 22.24 -4.79
CA HIS A 220 -57.18 23.24 -5.69
C HIS A 220 -56.44 24.58 -5.73
N ARG A 221 -55.41 24.79 -4.90
CA ARG A 221 -54.63 26.03 -4.81
C ARG A 221 -53.19 25.87 -5.30
N ASN A 222 -52.53 24.76 -4.99
CA ASN A 222 -51.19 24.44 -5.47
C ASN A 222 -51.00 22.91 -5.51
N ALA A 223 -51.31 22.30 -6.65
CA ALA A 223 -51.29 20.86 -6.84
C ALA A 223 -49.91 20.22 -6.54
N ASN A 224 -48.81 20.85 -6.95
CA ASN A 224 -47.46 20.30 -6.75
C ASN A 224 -47.09 20.25 -5.26
N TYR A 225 -47.37 21.32 -4.52
CA TYR A 225 -47.12 21.34 -3.07
C TYR A 225 -48.07 20.40 -2.31
N ALA A 226 -49.34 20.32 -2.74
CA ALA A 226 -50.31 19.37 -2.21
C ALA A 226 -49.84 17.91 -2.37
N LEU A 227 -49.34 17.53 -3.55
CA LEU A 227 -48.80 16.19 -3.82
C LEU A 227 -47.57 15.86 -2.96
N MET A 228 -46.66 16.81 -2.76
CA MET A 228 -45.51 16.63 -1.85
C MET A 228 -45.97 16.40 -0.41
N LEU A 229 -46.96 17.17 0.06
CA LEU A 229 -47.48 17.08 1.43
C LEU A 229 -48.25 15.77 1.67
N GLN A 230 -49.07 15.35 0.71
CA GLN A 230 -49.76 14.05 0.74
C GLN A 230 -48.75 12.89 0.72
N GLY A 231 -47.75 12.91 -0.16
CA GLY A 231 -46.70 11.88 -0.19
C GLY A 231 -45.88 11.80 1.10
N THR A 232 -45.59 12.96 1.72
CA THR A 232 -44.91 13.03 3.02
C THR A 232 -45.78 12.44 4.13
N GLY A 233 -47.07 12.78 4.20
CA GLY A 233 -48.00 12.20 5.18
C GLY A 233 -48.14 10.69 5.05
N ILE A 234 -48.21 10.16 3.81
CA ILE A 234 -48.22 8.71 3.54
C ILE A 234 -46.93 8.08 4.09
N ALA A 235 -45.75 8.62 3.73
CA ALA A 235 -44.46 8.07 4.17
C ALA A 235 -44.29 8.08 5.70
N VAL A 236 -44.72 9.13 6.39
CA VAL A 236 -44.67 9.18 7.87
C VAL A 236 -45.62 8.16 8.49
N LEU A 237 -46.80 7.90 7.91
CA LEU A 237 -47.69 6.83 8.40
C LEU A 237 -47.05 5.43 8.26
N TYR A 238 -46.43 5.11 7.12
CA TYR A 238 -45.68 3.85 6.95
C TYR A 238 -44.60 3.68 8.03
N LEU A 239 -43.79 4.72 8.25
CA LEU A 239 -42.71 4.70 9.25
C LEU A 239 -43.24 4.63 10.69
N THR A 240 -44.36 5.29 10.99
CA THR A 240 -44.97 5.28 12.33
C THR A 240 -45.54 3.90 12.66
N VAL A 241 -46.26 3.25 11.72
CA VAL A 241 -46.76 1.88 11.91
C VAL A 241 -45.61 0.89 12.08
N PHE A 242 -44.53 1.03 11.29
CA PHE A 242 -43.34 0.20 11.42
C PHE A 242 -42.63 0.39 12.78
N ALA A 243 -42.44 1.64 13.22
CA ALA A 243 -41.80 1.95 14.51
C ALA A 243 -42.63 1.46 15.71
N ALA A 244 -43.95 1.64 15.66
CA ALA A 244 -44.89 1.17 16.68
C ALA A 244 -45.12 -0.36 16.67
N MET A 245 -44.68 -1.07 15.62
CA MET A 245 -44.63 -2.53 15.61
C MET A 245 -43.27 -3.06 16.10
N ARG A 246 -42.16 -2.41 15.71
CA ARG A 246 -40.81 -3.02 15.77
C ARG A 246 -39.78 -2.34 16.68
N LEU A 247 -39.96 -1.06 17.05
CA LEU A 247 -39.02 -0.33 17.93
C LEU A 247 -39.57 -0.18 19.36
N HIS A 248 -40.89 0.05 19.47
CA HIS A 248 -41.63 -0.03 20.72
C HIS A 248 -42.88 -0.87 20.40
N PRO A 249 -43.02 -2.10 20.94
CA PRO A 249 -44.05 -3.04 20.49
C PRO A 249 -45.43 -2.63 21.01
N LEU A 250 -46.07 -1.71 20.29
CA LEU A 250 -47.39 -1.13 20.54
C LEU A 250 -48.46 -1.68 19.57
N LEU A 251 -48.04 -2.35 18.49
CA LEU A 251 -48.90 -2.91 17.44
C LEU A 251 -48.48 -4.36 17.10
N ASP A 252 -49.47 -5.24 16.96
CA ASP A 252 -49.31 -6.61 16.47
C ASP A 252 -49.04 -6.64 14.95
N PRO A 253 -48.22 -7.57 14.41
CA PRO A 253 -47.96 -7.69 12.96
C PRO A 253 -49.21 -7.84 12.08
N THR A 254 -50.28 -8.48 12.56
CA THR A 254 -51.55 -8.61 11.81
C THR A 254 -52.29 -7.28 11.71
N ALA A 255 -52.33 -6.51 12.80
CA ALA A 255 -52.89 -5.16 12.83
C ALA A 255 -52.05 -4.18 12.00
N ALA A 256 -50.71 -4.30 12.05
CA ALA A 256 -49.79 -3.53 11.23
C ALA A 256 -50.00 -3.83 9.73
N LEU A 257 -50.12 -5.09 9.32
CA LEU A 257 -50.43 -5.46 7.94
C LEU A 257 -51.79 -4.90 7.49
N GLY A 258 -52.83 -5.00 8.33
CA GLY A 258 -54.14 -4.42 8.05
C GLY A 258 -54.09 -2.89 7.84
N LEU A 259 -53.38 -2.17 8.71
CA LEU A 259 -53.16 -0.72 8.58
C LEU A 259 -52.36 -0.36 7.32
N LEU A 260 -51.31 -1.11 7.00
CA LEU A 260 -50.51 -0.88 5.80
C LEU A 260 -51.33 -1.14 4.53
N VAL A 261 -52.11 -2.23 4.47
CA VAL A 261 -53.03 -2.49 3.35
C VAL A 261 -54.07 -1.37 3.22
N ALA A 262 -54.65 -0.89 4.32
CA ALA A 262 -55.55 0.28 4.28
C ALA A 262 -54.84 1.53 3.72
N VAL A 263 -53.61 1.83 4.14
CA VAL A 263 -52.81 2.94 3.60
C VAL A 263 -52.49 2.74 2.12
N THR A 264 -52.19 1.53 1.64
CA THR A 264 -52.02 1.27 0.19
C THR A 264 -53.29 1.57 -0.60
N ALA A 265 -54.46 1.11 -0.11
CA ALA A 265 -55.74 1.29 -0.77
C ALA A 265 -56.16 2.77 -0.82
N PHE A 266 -56.07 3.49 0.31
CA PHE A 266 -56.32 4.94 0.33
C PHE A 266 -55.34 5.71 -0.57
N SER A 267 -54.05 5.32 -0.61
CA SER A 267 -53.06 5.94 -1.49
C SER A 267 -53.37 5.69 -2.98
N ALA A 268 -53.84 4.49 -3.35
CA ALA A 268 -54.24 4.17 -4.71
C ALA A 268 -55.52 4.93 -5.13
N ILE A 269 -56.50 5.06 -4.23
CA ILE A 269 -57.70 5.88 -4.45
C ILE A 269 -57.32 7.36 -4.61
N LEU A 270 -56.42 7.89 -3.77
CA LEU A 270 -55.88 9.24 -3.88
C LEU A 270 -55.10 9.46 -5.19
N ALA A 271 -54.41 8.44 -5.70
CA ALA A 271 -53.71 8.50 -6.99
C ALA A 271 -54.66 8.55 -8.19
N ILE A 272 -55.69 7.69 -8.20
CA ILE A 272 -56.70 7.62 -9.27
C ILE A 272 -57.56 8.89 -9.29
N THR A 273 -58.02 9.36 -8.13
CA THR A 273 -58.89 10.55 -8.02
C THR A 273 -58.18 11.88 -8.31
N GLN A 274 -56.84 11.91 -8.32
CA GLN A 274 -56.02 13.09 -8.65
C GLN A 274 -55.16 12.89 -9.92
N ASP A 275 -55.42 11.82 -10.69
CA ASP A 275 -54.70 11.43 -11.92
C ASP A 275 -53.16 11.45 -11.80
N SER A 276 -52.65 11.11 -10.62
CA SER A 276 -51.27 11.41 -10.21
C SER A 276 -50.37 10.18 -10.25
N LEU A 277 -49.48 10.12 -11.26
CA LEU A 277 -48.46 9.09 -11.40
C LEU A 277 -47.54 8.99 -10.17
N ALA A 278 -47.23 10.11 -9.51
CA ALA A 278 -46.36 10.13 -8.33
C ALA A 278 -46.99 9.39 -7.15
N LEU A 279 -48.29 9.62 -6.87
CA LEU A 279 -49.03 8.89 -5.85
C LEU A 279 -49.25 7.42 -6.26
N ALA A 280 -49.47 7.13 -7.55
CA ALA A 280 -49.61 5.76 -8.02
C ALA A 280 -48.31 4.95 -7.82
N CYS A 281 -47.15 5.55 -8.08
CA CYS A 281 -45.85 4.92 -7.83
C CYS A 281 -45.60 4.74 -6.33
N ALA A 282 -45.93 5.73 -5.48
CA ALA A 282 -45.81 5.60 -4.03
C ALA A 282 -46.72 4.51 -3.45
N ALA A 283 -47.97 4.40 -3.94
CA ALA A 283 -48.91 3.36 -3.55
C ALA A 283 -48.44 1.97 -3.98
N ALA A 284 -47.91 1.82 -5.21
CA ALA A 284 -47.39 0.55 -5.70
C ALA A 284 -46.13 0.10 -4.95
N LEU A 285 -45.16 1.00 -4.75
CA LEU A 285 -43.95 0.72 -3.97
C LEU A 285 -44.28 0.34 -2.51
N GLY A 286 -45.21 1.08 -1.89
CA GLY A 286 -45.72 0.74 -0.56
C GLY A 286 -46.44 -0.61 -0.51
N GLY A 287 -47.19 -0.97 -1.56
CA GLY A 287 -47.86 -2.26 -1.70
C GLY A 287 -46.88 -3.44 -1.76
N PHE A 288 -45.86 -3.38 -2.61
CA PHE A 288 -44.82 -4.42 -2.64
C PHE A 288 -43.96 -4.45 -1.36
N ALA A 289 -43.79 -3.32 -0.68
CA ALA A 289 -43.04 -3.24 0.57
C ALA A 289 -43.81 -3.76 1.80
N ALA A 290 -45.14 -3.61 1.86
CA ALA A 290 -45.92 -3.92 3.06
C ALA A 290 -45.74 -5.36 3.59
N PRO A 291 -45.84 -6.44 2.78
CA PRO A 291 -45.60 -7.80 3.25
C PRO A 291 -44.15 -8.05 3.70
N ILE A 292 -43.18 -7.32 3.15
CA ILE A 292 -41.76 -7.43 3.53
C ILE A 292 -41.54 -6.78 4.90
N LEU A 293 -42.16 -5.63 5.15
CA LEU A 293 -42.04 -4.87 6.40
C LEU A 293 -42.69 -5.60 7.59
N THR A 294 -43.76 -6.37 7.36
CA THR A 294 -44.50 -7.13 8.40
C THR A 294 -44.11 -8.61 8.49
N SER A 295 -43.16 -9.09 7.70
CA SER A 295 -42.81 -10.52 7.69
C SER A 295 -42.13 -10.94 9.00
N THR A 296 -42.75 -11.90 9.69
CA THR A 296 -42.20 -12.56 10.89
C THR A 296 -41.41 -13.84 10.58
N GLY A 297 -41.21 -14.16 9.30
CA GLY A 297 -40.51 -15.36 8.83
C GLY A 297 -41.37 -16.63 8.68
N ALA A 298 -42.56 -16.68 9.30
CA ALA A 298 -43.47 -17.84 9.27
C ALA A 298 -44.60 -17.75 8.21
N GLY A 299 -44.42 -16.92 7.16
CA GLY A 299 -45.48 -16.60 6.20
C GLY A 299 -45.70 -17.67 5.12
N SER A 300 -46.96 -17.99 4.82
CA SER A 300 -47.31 -18.90 3.72
C SER A 300 -47.13 -18.25 2.35
N HIS A 301 -46.44 -18.95 1.44
CA HIS A 301 -46.15 -18.48 0.08
C HIS A 301 -47.42 -18.25 -0.75
N VAL A 302 -48.44 -19.10 -0.56
CA VAL A 302 -49.76 -18.96 -1.19
C VAL A 302 -50.41 -17.62 -0.84
N ALA A 303 -50.30 -17.13 0.40
CA ALA A 303 -50.84 -15.84 0.79
C ALA A 303 -50.06 -14.67 0.16
N LEU A 304 -48.71 -14.77 0.13
CA LEU A 304 -47.85 -13.77 -0.51
C LEU A 304 -48.12 -13.64 -2.01
N PHE A 305 -48.18 -14.76 -2.74
CA PHE A 305 -48.45 -14.75 -4.18
C PHE A 305 -49.90 -14.42 -4.51
N SER A 306 -50.87 -14.76 -3.66
CA SER A 306 -52.25 -14.29 -3.80
C SER A 306 -52.37 -12.77 -3.60
N TYR A 307 -51.65 -12.20 -2.62
CA TYR A 307 -51.59 -10.75 -2.42
C TYR A 307 -50.95 -10.03 -3.62
N PHE A 308 -49.84 -10.55 -4.17
CA PHE A 308 -49.26 -10.00 -5.40
C PHE A 308 -50.17 -10.20 -6.63
N THR A 309 -50.93 -11.29 -6.70
CA THR A 309 -51.95 -11.47 -7.76
C THR A 309 -53.02 -10.38 -7.68
N LEU A 310 -53.51 -10.05 -6.48
CA LEU A 310 -54.47 -8.98 -6.26
C LEU A 310 -53.88 -7.59 -6.59
N LEU A 311 -52.66 -7.30 -6.15
CA LEU A 311 -51.95 -6.04 -6.44
C LEU A 311 -51.72 -5.86 -7.94
N ASN A 312 -51.32 -6.94 -8.63
CA ASN A 312 -51.14 -6.96 -10.08
C ASN A 312 -52.46 -6.93 -10.86
N ALA A 313 -53.55 -7.46 -10.33
CA ALA A 313 -54.88 -7.28 -10.91
C ALA A 313 -55.30 -5.80 -10.85
N GLY A 314 -54.93 -5.10 -9.78
CA GLY A 314 -55.02 -3.64 -9.69
C GLY A 314 -54.20 -2.92 -10.79
N ILE A 315 -52.92 -3.29 -10.96
CA ILE A 315 -52.05 -2.71 -12.00
C ILE A 315 -52.57 -3.03 -13.42
N LEU A 316 -53.01 -4.26 -13.69
CA LEU A 316 -53.65 -4.66 -14.95
C LEU A 316 -54.93 -3.88 -15.23
N THR A 317 -55.78 -3.67 -14.21
CA THR A 317 -56.99 -2.85 -14.32
C THR A 317 -56.64 -1.39 -14.63
N ILE A 318 -55.62 -0.83 -13.97
CA ILE A 318 -55.13 0.52 -14.28
C ILE A 318 -54.58 0.56 -15.71
N ALA A 319 -53.82 -0.44 -16.17
CA ALA A 319 -53.32 -0.52 -17.55
C ALA A 319 -54.45 -0.57 -18.60
N TRP A 320 -55.59 -1.17 -18.26
CA TRP A 320 -56.80 -1.16 -19.08
C TRP A 320 -57.41 0.26 -19.24
N PHE A 321 -57.14 1.19 -18.32
CA PHE A 321 -57.66 2.58 -18.36
C PHE A 321 -56.61 3.69 -18.60
N LYS A 322 -55.33 3.48 -18.26
CA LYS A 322 -54.21 4.44 -18.36
C LYS A 322 -52.90 3.72 -18.75
N ALA A 323 -52.20 4.20 -19.77
CA ALA A 323 -50.95 3.60 -20.27
C ALA A 323 -49.69 4.06 -19.51
N TRP A 324 -49.65 3.89 -18.18
CA TRP A 324 -48.54 4.36 -17.34
C TRP A 324 -47.36 3.36 -17.29
N ARG A 325 -46.40 3.53 -18.20
CA ARG A 325 -45.18 2.68 -18.33
C ARG A 325 -44.46 2.44 -16.99
N LEU A 326 -44.25 3.48 -16.19
CA LEU A 326 -43.50 3.38 -14.92
C LEU A 326 -44.21 2.50 -13.88
N LEU A 327 -45.55 2.55 -13.82
CA LEU A 327 -46.34 1.71 -12.91
C LEU A 327 -46.24 0.23 -13.30
N ASN A 328 -46.33 -0.07 -14.60
CA ASN A 328 -46.20 -1.43 -15.12
C ASN A 328 -44.81 -2.02 -14.84
N LEU A 329 -43.75 -1.20 -14.95
CA LEU A 329 -42.37 -1.58 -14.63
C LEU A 329 -42.15 -1.82 -13.13
N ILE A 330 -42.71 -0.98 -12.25
CA ILE A 330 -42.67 -1.19 -10.79
C ILE A 330 -43.37 -2.51 -10.44
N GLY A 331 -44.52 -2.80 -11.04
CA GLY A 331 -45.22 -4.08 -10.87
C GLY A 331 -44.38 -5.28 -11.31
N PHE A 332 -43.87 -5.25 -12.54
CA PHE A 332 -43.05 -6.32 -13.11
C PHE A 332 -41.81 -6.59 -12.27
N ALA A 333 -41.08 -5.52 -11.91
CA ALA A 333 -39.88 -5.61 -11.09
C ALA A 333 -40.19 -6.15 -9.68
N GLY A 334 -41.22 -5.64 -9.00
CA GLY A 334 -41.63 -6.11 -7.68
C GLY A 334 -41.99 -7.60 -7.69
N THR A 335 -42.89 -8.00 -8.59
CA THR A 335 -43.41 -9.37 -8.66
C THR A 335 -42.31 -10.39 -8.97
N PHE A 336 -41.55 -10.19 -10.04
CA PHE A 336 -40.53 -11.17 -10.44
C PHE A 336 -39.28 -11.12 -9.55
N SER A 337 -38.86 -9.96 -9.04
CA SER A 337 -37.68 -9.90 -8.16
C SER A 337 -37.97 -10.51 -6.79
N ILE A 338 -39.15 -10.27 -6.20
CA ILE A 338 -39.53 -10.88 -4.92
C ILE A 338 -39.82 -12.37 -5.12
N GLY A 339 -40.49 -12.77 -6.21
CA GLY A 339 -40.71 -14.18 -6.55
C GLY A 339 -39.40 -14.96 -6.76
N PHE A 340 -38.42 -14.39 -7.47
CA PHE A 340 -37.10 -14.97 -7.65
C PHE A 340 -36.30 -15.02 -6.33
N ALA A 341 -36.33 -13.96 -5.52
CA ALA A 341 -35.67 -13.92 -4.22
C ALA A 341 -36.28 -14.91 -3.21
N TRP A 342 -37.58 -15.20 -3.30
CA TRP A 342 -38.23 -16.28 -2.55
C TRP A 342 -37.83 -17.66 -3.11
N GLY A 343 -37.89 -17.85 -4.43
CA GLY A 343 -37.51 -19.11 -5.09
C GLY A 343 -36.08 -19.56 -4.77
N LEU A 344 -35.11 -18.63 -4.78
CA LEU A 344 -33.73 -18.90 -4.38
C LEU A 344 -33.52 -19.28 -2.90
N ARG A 345 -34.52 -19.05 -2.03
CA ARG A 345 -34.38 -19.18 -0.56
C ARG A 345 -35.32 -20.20 0.06
N SER A 346 -36.39 -20.59 -0.63
CA SER A 346 -37.52 -21.32 -0.01
C SER A 346 -38.25 -22.29 -0.95
N TYR A 347 -37.74 -22.53 -2.16
CA TYR A 347 -38.31 -23.53 -3.07
C TYR A 347 -37.82 -24.96 -2.74
N THR A 348 -38.74 -25.91 -2.74
CA THR A 348 -38.45 -27.35 -2.88
C THR A 348 -39.31 -27.94 -4.01
N PRO A 349 -38.91 -29.05 -4.66
CA PRO A 349 -39.67 -29.66 -5.75
C PRO A 349 -41.14 -29.97 -5.39
N ASP A 350 -41.41 -30.33 -4.14
CA ASP A 350 -42.75 -30.64 -3.63
C ASP A 350 -43.73 -29.48 -3.76
N LEU A 351 -43.21 -28.24 -3.73
CA LEU A 351 -44.02 -27.02 -3.85
C LEU A 351 -44.38 -26.67 -5.30
N LEU A 352 -43.82 -27.34 -6.32
CA LEU A 352 -43.99 -27.02 -7.74
C LEU A 352 -45.47 -26.81 -8.12
N TRP A 353 -46.34 -27.77 -7.78
CA TRP A 353 -47.78 -27.72 -8.08
C TRP A 353 -48.51 -26.54 -7.41
N SER A 354 -47.96 -25.97 -6.34
CA SER A 354 -48.50 -24.78 -5.66
C SER A 354 -47.97 -23.45 -6.19
N ILE A 355 -46.89 -23.47 -7.00
CA ILE A 355 -46.19 -22.26 -7.50
C ILE A 355 -46.42 -22.09 -9.01
N GLU A 356 -46.38 -23.18 -9.78
CA GLU A 356 -46.54 -23.15 -11.24
C GLU A 356 -47.82 -22.43 -11.69
N PRO A 357 -48.99 -22.60 -11.05
CA PRO A 357 -50.18 -21.79 -11.37
C PRO A 357 -49.96 -20.28 -11.21
N PHE A 358 -49.25 -19.83 -10.17
CA PHE A 358 -48.93 -18.41 -9.99
C PHE A 358 -47.90 -17.92 -11.03
N LEU A 359 -46.89 -18.72 -11.38
CA LEU A 359 -45.92 -18.37 -12.42
C LEU A 359 -46.60 -18.21 -13.79
N ILE A 360 -47.50 -19.13 -14.14
CA ILE A 360 -48.32 -19.06 -15.37
C ILE A 360 -49.23 -17.83 -15.33
N VAL A 361 -49.92 -17.57 -14.22
CA VAL A 361 -50.78 -16.37 -14.07
C VAL A 361 -49.97 -15.08 -14.19
N PHE A 362 -48.81 -14.95 -13.53
CA PHE A 362 -47.97 -13.76 -13.66
C PHE A 362 -47.43 -13.59 -15.08
N PHE A 363 -46.97 -14.67 -15.73
CA PHE A 363 -46.53 -14.63 -17.13
C PHE A 363 -47.66 -14.15 -18.05
N LEU A 364 -48.87 -14.71 -17.94
CA LEU A 364 -50.03 -14.32 -18.75
C LEU A 364 -50.47 -12.88 -18.45
N MET A 365 -50.45 -12.44 -17.19
CA MET A 365 -50.79 -11.07 -16.80
C MET A 365 -49.81 -10.05 -17.40
N TYR A 366 -48.49 -10.29 -17.34
CA TYR A 366 -47.52 -9.34 -17.93
C TYR A 366 -47.47 -9.40 -19.45
N LEU A 367 -47.68 -10.57 -20.06
CA LEU A 367 -47.91 -10.70 -21.50
C LEU A 367 -49.15 -9.90 -21.93
N ALA A 368 -50.26 -9.98 -21.19
CA ALA A 368 -51.46 -9.19 -21.43
C ALA A 368 -51.21 -7.69 -21.23
N ILE A 369 -50.50 -7.26 -20.18
CA ILE A 369 -50.13 -5.85 -19.95
C ILE A 369 -49.29 -5.31 -21.12
N GLY A 370 -48.30 -6.07 -21.59
CA GLY A 370 -47.47 -5.70 -22.75
C GLY A 370 -48.29 -5.55 -24.03
N LEU A 371 -49.16 -6.52 -24.33
CA LEU A 371 -50.03 -6.49 -25.51
C LEU A 371 -51.09 -5.37 -25.44
N LEU A 372 -51.68 -5.11 -24.26
CA LEU A 372 -52.63 -4.02 -24.05
C LEU A 372 -51.97 -2.65 -24.18
N PHE A 373 -50.77 -2.47 -23.62
CA PHE A 373 -49.98 -1.25 -23.75
C PHE A 373 -49.65 -0.96 -25.22
N ALA A 374 -49.12 -1.96 -25.94
CA ALA A 374 -48.80 -1.84 -27.36
C ALA A 374 -50.05 -1.55 -28.20
N ARG A 375 -51.13 -2.32 -28.03
CA ARG A 375 -52.41 -2.13 -28.74
C ARG A 375 -52.97 -0.72 -28.52
N ARG A 376 -52.96 -0.23 -27.28
CA ARG A 376 -53.52 1.09 -26.96
C ARG A 376 -52.66 2.23 -27.50
N LYS A 377 -51.33 2.13 -27.42
CA LYS A 377 -50.43 3.16 -27.95
C LYS A 377 -50.41 3.16 -29.48
N LEU A 378 -50.66 2.02 -30.14
CA LEU A 378 -50.95 1.96 -31.58
C LEU A 378 -52.31 2.62 -31.95
N LEU A 379 -53.38 2.34 -31.20
CA LEU A 379 -54.71 2.92 -31.44
C LEU A 379 -54.77 4.44 -31.21
N ALA A 380 -53.85 4.99 -30.42
CA ALA A 380 -53.73 6.43 -30.17
C ALA A 380 -52.94 7.19 -31.25
N ILE A 381 -52.42 6.51 -32.29
CA ILE A 381 -51.64 7.14 -33.37
C ILE A 381 -52.50 7.23 -34.64
N SER A 382 -52.86 8.46 -35.02
CA SER A 382 -53.70 8.77 -36.17
C SER A 382 -52.99 8.56 -37.52
N ASP A 383 -51.70 8.88 -37.60
CA ASP A 383 -50.90 8.95 -38.85
C ASP A 383 -50.57 7.58 -39.48
N ALA A 384 -51.54 6.74 -39.80
CA ALA A 384 -51.28 5.48 -40.51
C ALA A 384 -51.14 5.69 -42.04
N PRO A 385 -50.32 4.87 -42.74
CA PRO A 385 -50.30 4.86 -44.21
C PRO A 385 -51.62 4.36 -44.78
N GLU A 386 -52.00 4.87 -45.95
CA GLU A 386 -53.14 4.35 -46.74
C GLU A 386 -52.74 3.18 -47.65
N ASP A 387 -51.45 3.02 -47.96
CA ASP A 387 -50.90 1.88 -48.70
C ASP A 387 -50.76 0.63 -47.81
N ASP A 388 -51.55 -0.41 -48.11
CA ASP A 388 -51.57 -1.71 -47.41
C ASP A 388 -50.31 -2.60 -47.66
N SER A 389 -49.22 -2.03 -48.19
CA SER A 389 -48.03 -2.79 -48.56
C SER A 389 -47.19 -3.21 -47.33
N ARG A 390 -46.81 -4.50 -47.28
CA ARG A 390 -46.12 -5.12 -46.14
C ARG A 390 -44.87 -4.35 -45.68
N GLU A 391 -44.05 -3.93 -46.64
CA GLU A 391 -42.77 -3.26 -46.37
C GLU A 391 -42.97 -1.82 -45.87
N ALA A 392 -43.98 -1.09 -46.39
CA ALA A 392 -44.31 0.25 -45.89
C ALA A 392 -44.83 0.20 -44.45
N LEU A 393 -45.70 -0.77 -44.12
CA LEU A 393 -46.21 -0.96 -42.76
C LEU A 393 -45.11 -1.36 -41.76
N LEU A 394 -44.13 -2.17 -42.17
CA LEU A 394 -42.92 -2.44 -41.37
C LEU A 394 -42.08 -1.17 -41.16
N HIS A 395 -41.74 -0.44 -42.22
CA HIS A 395 -40.92 0.77 -42.12
C HIS A 395 -41.61 1.96 -41.44
N TRP A 396 -42.94 1.97 -41.38
CA TRP A 396 -43.73 2.91 -40.58
C TRP A 396 -43.71 2.54 -39.09
N SER A 397 -44.06 1.30 -38.77
CA SER A 397 -44.14 0.83 -37.37
C SER A 397 -42.78 0.87 -36.68
N ALA A 398 -41.72 0.43 -37.37
CA ALA A 398 -40.34 0.53 -36.89
C ALA A 398 -39.88 1.97 -36.62
N ARG A 399 -40.37 2.96 -37.38
CA ARG A 399 -40.04 4.38 -37.16
C ARG A 399 -40.85 5.05 -36.04
N LYS A 400 -42.10 4.61 -35.79
CA LYS A 400 -42.90 5.13 -34.67
C LYS A 400 -42.48 4.52 -33.32
N GLY A 401 -41.96 3.28 -33.29
CA GLY A 401 -41.07 2.68 -32.28
C GLY A 401 -41.54 2.59 -30.81
N ASP A 402 -41.86 3.73 -30.22
CA ASP A 402 -42.13 4.01 -28.80
C ASP A 402 -43.38 3.29 -28.24
N TYR A 403 -44.09 2.50 -29.06
CA TYR A 403 -45.25 1.69 -28.64
C TYR A 403 -44.86 0.28 -28.16
N VAL A 404 -43.67 -0.22 -28.52
CA VAL A 404 -43.14 -1.51 -28.03
C VAL A 404 -42.17 -1.24 -26.90
N ASP A 405 -42.61 -1.40 -25.65
CA ASP A 405 -41.67 -1.45 -24.53
C ASP A 405 -40.97 -2.81 -24.53
N GLY A 406 -39.76 -2.87 -25.07
CA GLY A 406 -38.95 -4.10 -25.13
C GLY A 406 -38.76 -4.77 -23.77
N THR A 407 -38.78 -4.02 -22.67
CA THR A 407 -38.71 -4.54 -21.30
C THR A 407 -39.91 -5.43 -20.98
N LEU A 408 -41.11 -4.99 -21.37
CA LEU A 408 -42.37 -5.68 -21.08
C LEU A 408 -42.71 -6.74 -22.14
N LEU A 409 -42.07 -6.72 -23.33
CA LEU A 409 -42.25 -7.75 -24.35
C LEU A 409 -41.24 -8.90 -24.22
N PHE A 410 -39.95 -8.60 -24.02
CA PHE A 410 -38.89 -9.62 -23.91
C PHE A 410 -38.62 -10.05 -22.46
N GLY A 411 -38.99 -9.24 -21.46
CA GLY A 411 -38.87 -9.59 -20.05
C GLY A 411 -39.66 -10.85 -19.66
N PRO A 412 -40.99 -10.92 -19.90
CA PRO A 412 -41.80 -12.08 -19.54
C PRO A 412 -41.32 -13.43 -20.10
N PRO A 413 -40.95 -13.60 -21.39
CA PRO A 413 -40.45 -14.88 -21.87
C PRO A 413 -39.07 -15.24 -21.32
N VAL A 414 -38.15 -14.27 -21.17
CA VAL A 414 -36.80 -14.56 -20.64
C VAL A 414 -36.85 -14.93 -19.16
N VAL A 415 -37.55 -14.14 -18.34
CA VAL A 415 -37.67 -14.39 -16.89
C VAL A 415 -38.58 -15.58 -16.62
N GLY A 416 -39.68 -15.72 -17.35
CA GLY A 416 -40.61 -16.84 -17.22
C GLY A 416 -39.97 -18.17 -17.63
N PHE A 417 -39.25 -18.23 -18.76
CA PHE A 417 -38.53 -19.45 -19.15
C PHE A 417 -37.37 -19.76 -18.20
N GLY A 418 -36.63 -18.74 -17.73
CA GLY A 418 -35.56 -18.93 -16.75
C GLY A 418 -36.08 -19.57 -15.45
N LEU A 419 -37.20 -19.06 -14.93
CA LEU A 419 -37.89 -19.64 -13.77
C LEU A 419 -38.38 -21.06 -14.07
N GLN A 420 -39.10 -21.29 -15.16
CA GLN A 420 -39.60 -22.62 -15.53
C GLN A 420 -38.47 -23.65 -15.69
N PHE A 421 -37.34 -23.26 -16.32
CA PHE A 421 -36.16 -24.11 -16.43
C PHE A 421 -35.64 -24.50 -15.04
N THR A 422 -35.49 -23.55 -14.11
CA THR A 422 -35.03 -23.86 -12.74
C THR A 422 -36.01 -24.72 -11.94
N LEU A 423 -37.33 -24.59 -12.18
CA LEU A 423 -38.35 -25.43 -11.53
C LEU A 423 -38.28 -26.88 -12.03
N VAL A 424 -38.19 -27.09 -13.35
CA VAL A 424 -38.46 -28.40 -14.00
C VAL A 424 -37.18 -29.11 -14.53
N GLN A 425 -35.98 -28.54 -14.33
CA GLN A 425 -34.69 -29.18 -14.67
C GLN A 425 -34.46 -30.58 -14.08
N HIS A 426 -35.23 -30.96 -13.05
CA HIS A 426 -35.14 -32.26 -12.37
C HIS A 426 -35.97 -33.36 -13.06
N ILE A 427 -36.73 -33.05 -14.11
CA ILE A 427 -37.55 -33.99 -14.87
C ILE A 427 -36.96 -34.17 -16.27
N GLU A 428 -36.74 -35.42 -16.68
CA GLU A 428 -36.13 -35.78 -17.96
C GLU A 428 -36.92 -35.18 -19.14
N PHE A 429 -36.20 -34.61 -20.12
CA PHE A 429 -36.72 -33.88 -21.29
C PHE A 429 -37.65 -32.68 -21.04
N ALA A 430 -38.11 -32.43 -19.81
CA ALA A 430 -39.13 -31.42 -19.52
C ALA A 430 -38.68 -29.98 -19.84
N ALA A 431 -37.38 -29.69 -19.76
CA ALA A 431 -36.80 -28.43 -20.22
C ALA A 431 -36.93 -28.25 -21.76
N ALA A 432 -36.74 -29.31 -22.54
CA ALA A 432 -36.91 -29.30 -23.99
C ALA A 432 -38.40 -29.16 -24.39
N PHE A 433 -39.30 -29.87 -23.69
CA PHE A 433 -40.75 -29.69 -23.88
C PHE A 433 -41.24 -28.30 -23.46
N SER A 434 -40.66 -27.69 -22.42
CA SER A 434 -40.95 -26.31 -22.02
C SER A 434 -40.51 -25.31 -23.09
N ALA A 435 -39.31 -25.48 -23.66
CA ALA A 435 -38.82 -24.65 -24.76
C ALA A 435 -39.70 -24.79 -26.00
N LEU A 436 -40.05 -26.03 -26.39
CA LEU A 436 -40.96 -26.29 -27.51
C LEU A 436 -42.34 -25.65 -27.30
N THR A 437 -42.91 -25.76 -26.09
CA THR A 437 -44.20 -25.18 -25.74
C THR A 437 -44.18 -23.65 -25.81
N LEU A 438 -43.13 -23.01 -25.28
CA LEU A 438 -42.95 -21.56 -25.40
C LEU A 438 -42.78 -21.12 -26.87
N GLY A 439 -42.02 -21.90 -27.66
CA GLY A 439 -41.91 -21.70 -29.10
C GLY A 439 -43.28 -21.75 -29.81
N MET A 440 -44.10 -22.74 -29.49
CA MET A 440 -45.48 -22.86 -30.01
C MET A 440 -46.37 -21.68 -29.61
N ILE A 441 -46.28 -21.19 -28.37
CA ILE A 441 -47.03 -20.01 -27.89
C ILE A 441 -46.67 -18.76 -28.73
N TYR A 442 -45.38 -18.51 -28.98
CA TYR A 442 -44.95 -17.36 -29.78
C TYR A 442 -45.26 -17.50 -31.28
N LEU A 443 -45.21 -18.72 -31.84
CA LEU A 443 -45.69 -19.00 -33.19
C LEU A 443 -47.23 -18.86 -33.30
N GLY A 444 -47.97 -19.14 -32.23
CA GLY A 444 -49.41 -18.88 -32.11
C GLY A 444 -49.73 -17.39 -32.06
N LEU A 445 -49.05 -16.63 -31.19
CA LEU A 445 -49.14 -15.16 -31.12
C LEU A 445 -48.80 -14.50 -32.46
N THR A 446 -47.81 -15.02 -33.18
CA THR A 446 -47.49 -14.58 -34.55
C THR A 446 -48.73 -14.65 -35.44
N ARG A 447 -49.43 -15.79 -35.48
CA ARG A 447 -50.65 -15.95 -36.29
C ARG A 447 -51.80 -15.02 -35.86
N LEU A 448 -51.92 -14.72 -34.58
CA LEU A 448 -52.94 -13.80 -34.05
C LEU A 448 -52.63 -12.32 -34.31
N LEU A 449 -51.38 -11.99 -34.67
CA LEU A 449 -50.90 -10.62 -34.92
C LEU A 449 -50.55 -10.36 -36.40
N VAL A 450 -50.67 -11.37 -37.28
CA VAL A 450 -50.52 -11.22 -38.73
C VAL A 450 -51.79 -10.55 -39.29
N GLY A 451 -51.71 -9.23 -39.42
CA GLY A 451 -52.76 -8.39 -40.02
C GLY A 451 -52.74 -6.95 -39.50
N GLY A 452 -52.68 -5.97 -40.39
CA GLY A 452 -52.76 -4.54 -40.05
C GLY A 452 -51.55 -3.98 -39.28
N ARG A 453 -51.80 -2.91 -38.50
CA ARG A 453 -50.80 -1.97 -37.95
C ARG A 453 -49.80 -2.56 -36.91
N ALA A 454 -49.88 -3.86 -36.61
CA ALA A 454 -49.06 -4.52 -35.57
C ALA A 454 -47.91 -5.38 -36.13
N LEU A 455 -47.67 -5.37 -37.45
CA LEU A 455 -46.83 -6.35 -38.16
C LEU A 455 -45.41 -6.56 -37.59
N LEU A 456 -44.72 -5.51 -37.14
CA LEU A 456 -43.41 -5.60 -36.47
C LEU A 456 -43.44 -6.50 -35.22
N LEU A 457 -44.54 -6.46 -34.46
CA LEU A 457 -44.72 -7.28 -33.27
C LEU A 457 -44.82 -8.77 -33.64
N ALA A 458 -45.55 -9.09 -34.72
CA ALA A 458 -45.64 -10.46 -35.23
C ALA A 458 -44.27 -11.02 -35.66
N GLU A 459 -43.43 -10.22 -36.31
CA GLU A 459 -42.08 -10.65 -36.71
C GLU A 459 -41.16 -10.86 -35.51
N THR A 460 -41.27 -10.05 -34.43
CA THR A 460 -40.54 -10.32 -33.18
C THR A 460 -41.00 -11.62 -32.50
N CYS A 461 -42.29 -11.97 -32.55
CA CYS A 461 -42.78 -13.25 -32.05
C CYS A 461 -42.28 -14.44 -32.89
N LEU A 462 -42.22 -14.30 -34.22
CA LEU A 462 -41.76 -15.36 -35.12
C LEU A 462 -40.29 -15.72 -34.85
N ALA A 463 -39.42 -14.71 -34.75
CA ALA A 463 -38.00 -14.92 -34.46
C ALA A 463 -37.78 -15.65 -33.13
N LEU A 464 -38.51 -15.25 -32.08
CA LEU A 464 -38.43 -15.89 -30.76
C LEU A 464 -38.88 -17.36 -30.80
N GLY A 465 -39.92 -17.67 -31.57
CA GLY A 465 -40.42 -19.04 -31.77
C GLY A 465 -39.40 -19.99 -32.40
N VAL A 466 -38.66 -19.54 -33.42
CA VAL A 466 -37.63 -20.35 -34.10
C VAL A 466 -36.45 -20.63 -33.16
N ILE A 467 -36.03 -19.64 -32.37
CA ILE A 467 -34.91 -19.79 -31.41
C ILE A 467 -35.22 -20.88 -30.38
N PHE A 468 -36.40 -20.84 -29.74
CA PHE A 468 -36.78 -21.85 -28.76
C PHE A 468 -36.99 -23.24 -29.36
N ALA A 469 -37.42 -23.35 -30.62
CA ALA A 469 -37.52 -24.62 -31.32
C ALA A 469 -36.14 -25.24 -31.61
N SER A 470 -35.15 -24.46 -32.06
CA SER A 470 -33.79 -24.95 -32.33
C SER A 470 -33.05 -25.38 -31.05
N LEU A 471 -33.36 -24.75 -29.91
CA LEU A 471 -32.75 -25.06 -28.61
C LEU A 471 -33.10 -26.47 -28.09
N ALA A 472 -34.18 -27.10 -28.57
CA ALA A 472 -34.61 -28.41 -28.11
C ALA A 472 -33.64 -29.56 -28.47
N ILE A 473 -32.89 -29.45 -29.58
CA ILE A 473 -31.97 -30.51 -30.05
C ILE A 473 -30.74 -30.69 -29.13
N PRO A 474 -29.96 -29.65 -28.78
CA PRO A 474 -28.83 -29.79 -27.85
C PRO A 474 -29.25 -30.07 -26.40
N LEU A 475 -30.55 -30.02 -26.09
CA LEU A 475 -31.11 -30.44 -24.79
C LEU A 475 -31.46 -31.95 -24.76
N GLY A 476 -31.02 -32.76 -25.74
CA GLY A 476 -31.39 -34.18 -25.82
C GLY A 476 -30.41 -35.15 -26.51
N LEU A 477 -29.16 -34.78 -26.81
CA LEU A 477 -28.16 -35.67 -27.44
C LEU A 477 -26.71 -35.43 -26.96
N ASP A 478 -25.86 -36.46 -27.07
CA ASP A 478 -24.45 -36.46 -26.64
C ASP A 478 -23.52 -35.50 -27.43
N ALA A 479 -22.52 -34.96 -26.74
CA ALA A 479 -21.64 -33.90 -27.25
C ALA A 479 -20.45 -34.38 -28.12
N ARG A 480 -20.02 -35.64 -28.03
CA ARG A 480 -18.85 -36.17 -28.76
C ARG A 480 -19.07 -36.23 -30.26
N TRP A 481 -20.07 -37.01 -30.67
CA TRP A 481 -20.36 -37.25 -32.09
C TRP A 481 -20.94 -36.02 -32.79
N THR A 482 -21.70 -35.19 -32.07
CA THR A 482 -22.17 -33.89 -32.57
C THR A 482 -20.99 -32.97 -32.90
N SER A 483 -19.92 -32.93 -32.09
CA SER A 483 -18.72 -32.13 -32.40
C SER A 483 -18.03 -32.57 -33.70
N ALA A 484 -17.80 -33.87 -33.90
CA ALA A 484 -17.14 -34.39 -35.10
C ALA A 484 -17.98 -34.19 -36.37
N ALA A 485 -19.30 -34.40 -36.27
CA ALA A 485 -20.23 -34.14 -37.36
C ALA A 485 -20.22 -32.66 -37.78
N TRP A 486 -20.40 -31.74 -36.83
CA TRP A 486 -20.41 -30.29 -37.08
C TRP A 486 -19.10 -29.76 -37.69
N ALA A 487 -17.95 -30.34 -37.34
CA ALA A 487 -16.65 -29.94 -37.91
C ALA A 487 -16.54 -30.25 -39.42
N VAL A 488 -16.99 -31.45 -39.83
CA VAL A 488 -16.96 -31.92 -41.22
C VAL A 488 -18.09 -31.31 -42.04
N GLU A 489 -19.29 -31.23 -41.47
CA GLU A 489 -20.45 -30.56 -42.07
C GLU A 489 -20.16 -29.08 -42.31
N GLY A 490 -19.60 -28.38 -41.31
CA GLY A 490 -19.16 -26.98 -41.45
C GLY A 490 -18.08 -26.80 -42.54
N ALA A 491 -17.15 -27.76 -42.70
CA ALA A 491 -16.16 -27.71 -43.79
C ALA A 491 -16.84 -27.86 -45.17
N GLY A 492 -17.77 -28.80 -45.30
CA GLY A 492 -18.54 -29.03 -46.53
C GLY A 492 -19.41 -27.84 -46.93
N ILE A 493 -20.16 -27.28 -45.98
CA ILE A 493 -20.98 -26.08 -46.19
C ILE A 493 -20.09 -24.88 -46.54
N PHE A 494 -18.95 -24.68 -45.86
CA PHE A 494 -18.04 -23.58 -46.18
C PHE A 494 -17.49 -23.69 -47.62
N TRP A 495 -17.02 -24.87 -48.02
CA TRP A 495 -16.55 -25.15 -49.37
C TRP A 495 -17.63 -24.94 -50.44
N LEU A 496 -18.86 -25.37 -50.18
CA LEU A 496 -19.99 -25.22 -51.09
C LEU A 496 -20.43 -23.75 -51.21
N CYS A 497 -20.56 -23.03 -50.09
CA CYS A 497 -20.98 -21.64 -50.08
C CYS A 497 -19.91 -20.66 -50.59
N LEU A 498 -18.63 -21.03 -50.56
CA LEU A 498 -17.55 -20.32 -51.25
C LEU A 498 -17.72 -20.36 -52.77
N ARG A 499 -18.14 -21.51 -53.33
CA ARG A 499 -18.49 -21.63 -54.76
C ARG A 499 -19.78 -20.89 -55.12
N GLN A 500 -20.77 -20.86 -54.23
CA GLN A 500 -22.05 -20.17 -54.43
C GLN A 500 -22.05 -18.67 -54.04
N GLN A 501 -20.90 -18.12 -53.63
CA GLN A 501 -20.69 -16.73 -53.18
C GLN A 501 -21.57 -16.22 -52.02
N ARG A 502 -22.44 -17.02 -51.38
CA ARG A 502 -23.31 -16.55 -50.27
C ARG A 502 -22.49 -16.26 -48.99
N PRO A 503 -22.37 -15.01 -48.50
CA PRO A 503 -21.47 -14.68 -47.39
C PRO A 503 -22.05 -15.01 -46.01
N THR A 504 -23.37 -14.87 -45.83
CA THR A 504 -24.07 -15.20 -44.57
C THR A 504 -24.01 -16.70 -44.27
N ALA A 505 -24.17 -17.55 -45.29
CA ALA A 505 -24.03 -18.99 -45.16
C ALA A 505 -22.57 -19.43 -44.85
N ARG A 506 -21.57 -18.72 -45.38
CA ARG A 506 -20.15 -18.93 -45.02
C ARG A 506 -19.87 -18.57 -43.56
N ALA A 507 -20.45 -17.49 -43.05
CA ALA A 507 -20.37 -17.15 -41.62
C ALA A 507 -21.03 -18.22 -40.73
N PHE A 508 -22.20 -18.74 -41.12
CA PHE A 508 -22.85 -19.86 -40.41
C PHE A 508 -21.99 -21.13 -40.41
N ALA A 509 -21.38 -21.50 -41.53
CA ALA A 509 -20.51 -22.66 -41.63
C ALA A 509 -19.28 -22.57 -40.70
N LEU A 510 -18.68 -21.38 -40.60
CA LEU A 510 -17.57 -21.13 -39.67
C LEU A 510 -18.01 -21.09 -38.20
N LEU A 511 -19.21 -20.61 -37.90
CA LEU A 511 -19.81 -20.71 -36.56
C LEU A 511 -20.07 -22.18 -36.18
N LEU A 512 -20.46 -23.03 -37.13
CA LEU A 512 -20.64 -24.47 -36.90
C LEU A 512 -19.30 -25.17 -36.61
N GLN A 513 -18.24 -24.87 -37.37
CA GLN A 513 -16.88 -25.37 -37.07
C GLN A 513 -16.34 -24.86 -35.72
N LEU A 514 -16.70 -23.64 -35.30
CA LEU A 514 -16.32 -23.09 -33.99
C LEU A 514 -17.12 -23.75 -32.86
N GLY A 515 -18.42 -23.99 -33.04
CA GLY A 515 -19.27 -24.75 -32.12
C GLY A 515 -18.75 -26.18 -31.92
N ALA A 516 -18.33 -26.84 -33.00
CA ALA A 516 -17.65 -28.14 -32.97
C ALA A 516 -16.38 -28.11 -32.11
N ALA A 517 -15.49 -27.13 -32.33
CA ALA A 517 -14.26 -26.98 -31.57
C ALA A 517 -14.53 -26.77 -30.07
N VAL A 518 -15.52 -25.95 -29.71
CA VAL A 518 -15.92 -25.71 -28.31
C VAL A 518 -16.54 -26.96 -27.67
N ALA A 519 -17.37 -27.72 -28.39
CA ALA A 519 -17.93 -28.97 -27.90
C ALA A 519 -16.83 -30.01 -27.63
N PHE A 520 -15.92 -30.23 -28.60
CA PHE A 520 -14.81 -31.17 -28.48
C PHE A 520 -13.87 -30.84 -27.30
N ILE A 521 -13.55 -29.56 -27.10
CA ILE A 521 -12.67 -29.12 -25.99
C ILE A 521 -13.31 -29.39 -24.61
N ARG A 522 -14.63 -29.32 -24.47
CA ARG A 522 -15.33 -29.56 -23.18
C ARG A 522 -15.26 -31.00 -22.69
N GLU A 523 -14.96 -31.95 -23.57
CA GLU A 523 -14.94 -33.39 -23.26
C GLU A 523 -13.56 -34.05 -23.33
N LEU A 524 -12.53 -33.25 -23.61
CA LEU A 524 -11.16 -33.70 -23.80
C LEU A 524 -10.62 -34.36 -22.51
N ARG A 525 -10.18 -35.62 -22.62
CA ARG A 525 -9.44 -36.32 -21.57
C ARG A 525 -8.01 -36.57 -22.06
N LEU A 526 -7.04 -36.25 -21.21
CA LEU A 526 -5.62 -36.49 -21.48
C LEU A 526 -5.22 -37.85 -20.89
N GLY A 527 -4.71 -38.76 -21.71
CA GLY A 527 -4.34 -40.11 -21.28
C GLY A 527 -3.99 -41.04 -22.44
N GLU A 528 -3.31 -42.13 -22.11
CA GLU A 528 -2.79 -43.14 -23.06
C GLU A 528 -3.91 -43.67 -23.96
N SER A 529 -3.85 -43.32 -25.25
CA SER A 529 -4.83 -43.72 -26.26
C SER A 529 -4.19 -43.88 -27.63
N SER A 530 -4.76 -44.77 -28.45
CA SER A 530 -4.25 -45.10 -29.77
C SER A 530 -4.70 -44.09 -30.83
N LEU A 531 -4.04 -44.07 -32.00
CA LEU A 531 -4.47 -43.27 -33.17
C LEU A 531 -5.93 -43.52 -33.61
N LEU A 532 -6.55 -44.62 -33.19
CA LEU A 532 -7.90 -45.04 -33.58
C LEU A 532 -8.96 -44.71 -32.52
N ASP A 533 -8.56 -44.22 -31.35
CA ASP A 533 -9.49 -43.74 -30.34
C ASP A 533 -10.11 -42.40 -30.73
N GLY A 534 -11.37 -42.17 -30.32
CA GLY A 534 -12.17 -41.03 -30.78
C GLY A 534 -11.60 -39.64 -30.45
N ALA A 535 -10.70 -39.53 -29.46
CA ALA A 535 -10.06 -38.27 -29.09
C ALA A 535 -8.95 -37.84 -30.08
N PRO A 536 -7.84 -38.58 -30.27
CA PRO A 536 -6.83 -38.22 -31.27
C PRO A 536 -7.40 -38.20 -32.70
N LEU A 537 -8.34 -39.08 -33.05
CA LEU A 537 -9.02 -39.05 -34.35
C LEU A 537 -9.85 -37.77 -34.52
N GLY A 538 -10.65 -37.38 -33.52
CA GLY A 538 -11.44 -36.16 -33.53
C GLY A 538 -10.59 -34.90 -33.63
N ALA A 539 -9.48 -34.82 -32.87
CA ALA A 539 -8.52 -33.73 -32.96
C ALA A 539 -7.88 -33.64 -34.36
N LEU A 540 -7.45 -34.77 -34.94
CA LEU A 540 -6.88 -34.82 -36.28
C LEU A 540 -7.90 -34.38 -37.35
N MET A 541 -9.12 -34.91 -37.30
CA MET A 541 -10.18 -34.56 -38.26
C MET A 541 -10.55 -33.07 -38.19
N LEU A 542 -10.70 -32.51 -36.98
CA LEU A 542 -11.08 -31.12 -36.78
C LEU A 542 -9.92 -30.15 -37.13
N GLY A 543 -8.68 -30.52 -36.80
CA GLY A 543 -7.48 -29.79 -37.24
C GLY A 543 -7.34 -29.78 -38.77
N MET A 544 -7.50 -30.94 -39.42
CA MET A 544 -7.47 -31.06 -40.88
C MET A 544 -8.62 -30.29 -41.56
N ALA A 545 -9.84 -30.31 -41.00
CA ALA A 545 -10.96 -29.55 -41.52
C ALA A 545 -10.72 -28.03 -41.50
N LEU A 546 -10.09 -27.51 -40.43
CA LEU A 546 -9.73 -26.09 -40.31
C LEU A 546 -8.55 -25.71 -41.21
N LEU A 547 -7.54 -26.57 -41.34
CA LEU A 547 -6.43 -26.37 -42.28
C LEU A 547 -6.89 -26.46 -43.75
N PHE A 548 -7.89 -27.27 -44.06
CA PHE A 548 -8.53 -27.32 -45.36
C PHE A 548 -9.30 -26.02 -45.65
N SER A 549 -10.11 -25.52 -44.71
CA SER A 549 -10.76 -24.20 -44.82
C SER A 549 -9.73 -23.07 -45.04
N PHE A 550 -8.61 -23.09 -44.31
CA PHE A 550 -7.47 -22.17 -44.51
C PHE A 550 -6.84 -22.28 -45.91
N TYR A 551 -6.54 -23.48 -46.38
CA TYR A 551 -5.90 -23.71 -47.69
C TYR A 551 -6.81 -23.26 -48.84
N GLN A 552 -8.10 -23.60 -48.77
CA GLN A 552 -9.09 -23.18 -49.76
C GLN A 552 -9.29 -21.67 -49.77
N LEU A 553 -9.31 -21.02 -48.59
CA LEU A 553 -9.45 -19.57 -48.47
C LEU A 553 -8.18 -18.81 -48.90
N ARG A 554 -6.99 -19.38 -48.67
CA ARG A 554 -5.70 -18.84 -49.16
C ARG A 554 -5.62 -18.85 -50.70
N ASN A 555 -6.19 -19.87 -51.33
CA ASN A 555 -6.11 -20.08 -52.78
C ASN A 555 -7.30 -19.47 -53.55
N ALA A 556 -8.30 -18.91 -52.86
CA ALA A 556 -9.44 -18.25 -53.46
C ALA A 556 -9.06 -16.89 -54.09
N ALA A 557 -9.65 -16.56 -55.23
CA ALA A 557 -9.40 -15.28 -55.89
C ALA A 557 -9.97 -14.11 -55.05
N PRO A 558 -9.31 -12.93 -55.00
CA PRO A 558 -9.70 -11.86 -54.09
C PRO A 558 -11.15 -11.37 -54.26
N GLY A 559 -11.70 -11.45 -55.48
CA GLY A 559 -13.11 -11.12 -55.78
C GLY A 559 -14.15 -12.13 -55.28
N GLN A 560 -13.74 -13.30 -54.79
CA GLN A 560 -14.64 -14.30 -54.18
C GLN A 560 -14.69 -14.16 -52.64
N THR A 561 -13.75 -13.41 -52.06
CA THR A 561 -13.50 -13.35 -50.61
C THR A 561 -13.88 -12.01 -49.99
N VAL A 562 -14.69 -12.05 -48.94
CA VAL A 562 -15.06 -10.87 -48.15
C VAL A 562 -13.89 -10.48 -47.24
N GLU A 563 -13.78 -9.20 -46.88
CA GLU A 563 -12.66 -8.68 -46.08
C GLU A 563 -12.52 -9.35 -44.70
N TRP A 564 -13.64 -9.70 -44.05
CA TRP A 564 -13.65 -10.40 -42.77
C TRP A 564 -13.11 -11.83 -42.88
N GLU A 565 -13.33 -12.51 -44.01
CA GLU A 565 -12.80 -13.86 -44.27
C GLU A 565 -11.27 -13.78 -44.41
N ARG A 566 -10.77 -12.82 -45.21
CA ARG A 566 -9.32 -12.58 -45.36
C ARG A 566 -8.62 -12.25 -44.04
N LYS A 567 -9.29 -11.53 -43.13
CA LYS A 567 -8.84 -11.31 -41.74
C LYS A 567 -8.90 -12.60 -40.89
N GLY A 568 -9.97 -13.38 -41.02
CA GLY A 568 -10.16 -14.66 -40.33
C GLY A 568 -9.21 -15.79 -40.77
N ASN A 569 -8.59 -15.69 -41.95
CA ASN A 569 -7.71 -16.72 -42.50
C ASN A 569 -6.52 -17.08 -41.55
N ALA A 570 -6.00 -16.11 -40.80
CA ALA A 570 -4.97 -16.38 -39.79
C ALA A 570 -5.49 -17.22 -38.61
N VAL A 571 -6.75 -17.04 -38.21
CA VAL A 571 -7.40 -17.79 -37.12
C VAL A 571 -7.58 -19.26 -37.51
N LEU A 572 -8.00 -19.53 -38.75
CA LEU A 572 -8.13 -20.90 -39.28
C LEU A 572 -6.80 -21.67 -39.24
N ALA A 573 -5.69 -21.03 -39.65
CA ALA A 573 -4.36 -21.63 -39.54
C ALA A 573 -3.93 -21.88 -38.08
N CYS A 574 -4.17 -20.92 -37.18
CA CYS A 574 -3.83 -21.07 -35.76
C CYS A 574 -4.61 -22.21 -35.09
N LEU A 575 -5.93 -22.28 -35.29
CA LEU A 575 -6.76 -23.34 -34.72
C LEU A 575 -6.41 -24.70 -35.34
N GLY A 576 -6.27 -24.78 -36.67
CA GLY A 576 -5.90 -26.01 -37.36
C GLY A 576 -4.54 -26.58 -36.90
N LEU A 577 -3.54 -25.71 -36.71
CA LEU A 577 -2.25 -26.10 -36.14
C LEU A 577 -2.37 -26.47 -34.64
N MET A 578 -3.17 -25.76 -33.84
CA MET A 578 -3.42 -26.08 -32.43
C MET A 578 -3.93 -27.53 -32.25
N PHE A 579 -4.88 -27.97 -33.07
CA PHE A 579 -5.38 -29.34 -33.01
C PHE A 579 -4.37 -30.40 -33.49
N LEU A 580 -3.39 -30.05 -34.34
CA LEU A 580 -2.24 -30.92 -34.63
C LEU A 580 -1.23 -30.95 -33.46
N TYR A 581 -0.98 -29.82 -32.79
CA TYR A 581 -0.06 -29.79 -31.65
C TYR A 581 -0.58 -30.55 -30.42
N LEU A 582 -1.90 -30.75 -30.32
CA LEU A 582 -2.55 -31.64 -29.34
C LEU A 582 -2.22 -33.13 -29.54
N LEU A 583 -1.70 -33.56 -30.69
CA LEU A 583 -1.29 -34.96 -30.91
C LEU A 583 -0.11 -35.35 -30.00
N ALA A 584 0.85 -34.45 -29.74
CA ALA A 584 2.01 -34.76 -28.91
C ALA A 584 1.64 -35.15 -27.45
N PRO A 585 0.85 -34.36 -26.69
CA PRO A 585 0.40 -34.74 -25.34
C PRO A 585 -0.62 -35.90 -25.30
N LEU A 586 -1.12 -36.38 -26.45
CA LEU A 586 -1.91 -37.61 -26.53
C LEU A 586 -1.03 -38.86 -26.75
N PHE A 587 0.21 -38.72 -27.24
CA PHE A 587 1.14 -39.84 -27.50
C PHE A 587 2.35 -39.92 -26.57
N PHE A 588 2.82 -38.81 -25.99
CA PHE A 588 4.10 -38.76 -25.27
C PHE A 588 3.97 -38.23 -23.84
N PHE A 589 4.67 -38.90 -22.92
CA PHE A 589 4.97 -38.36 -21.59
C PHE A 589 5.58 -36.95 -21.66
N THR A 590 5.42 -36.16 -20.60
CA THR A 590 5.69 -34.70 -20.58
C THR A 590 7.05 -34.30 -21.14
N GLN A 591 8.15 -34.98 -20.77
CA GLN A 591 9.49 -34.68 -21.29
C GLN A 591 9.59 -34.93 -22.81
N GLY A 592 8.98 -36.01 -23.31
CA GLY A 592 8.85 -36.29 -24.74
C GLY A 592 8.04 -35.21 -25.44
N THR A 593 6.89 -34.82 -24.89
CA THR A 593 6.05 -33.72 -25.41
C THR A 593 6.81 -32.38 -25.47
N ALA A 594 7.59 -32.02 -24.46
CA ALA A 594 8.40 -30.79 -24.46
C ALA A 594 9.43 -30.76 -25.61
N ILE A 595 10.17 -31.85 -25.79
CA ILE A 595 11.14 -32.01 -26.88
C ILE A 595 10.42 -32.05 -28.24
N SER A 596 9.32 -32.79 -28.35
CA SER A 596 8.50 -32.87 -29.56
C SER A 596 7.93 -31.51 -29.96
N TRP A 597 7.48 -30.67 -29.03
CA TRP A 597 7.03 -29.30 -29.33
C TRP A 597 8.19 -28.38 -29.75
N ALA A 598 9.36 -28.48 -29.12
CA ALA A 598 10.53 -27.70 -29.53
C ALA A 598 11.00 -28.04 -30.96
N LEU A 599 10.97 -29.33 -31.33
CA LEU A 599 11.31 -29.83 -32.67
C LEU A 599 10.20 -29.60 -33.71
N ALA A 600 8.92 -29.81 -33.34
CA ALA A 600 7.78 -29.53 -34.21
C ALA A 600 7.68 -28.03 -34.52
N GLY A 601 7.96 -27.16 -33.53
CA GLY A 601 8.09 -25.72 -33.75
C GLY A 601 9.25 -25.37 -34.69
N LEU A 602 10.40 -26.07 -34.62
CA LEU A 602 11.48 -25.88 -35.59
C LEU A 602 11.06 -26.30 -37.01
N ALA A 603 10.28 -27.37 -37.13
CA ALA A 603 9.73 -27.84 -38.41
C ALA A 603 8.65 -26.88 -38.97
N THR A 604 7.74 -26.37 -38.15
CA THR A 604 6.71 -25.41 -38.60
C THR A 604 7.28 -24.01 -38.85
N LEU A 605 8.41 -23.64 -38.23
CA LEU A 605 9.23 -22.48 -38.62
C LEU A 605 9.78 -22.67 -40.03
N PHE A 606 10.42 -23.81 -40.31
CA PHE A 606 10.98 -24.12 -41.64
C PHE A 606 9.90 -24.17 -42.73
N VAL A 607 8.74 -24.78 -42.45
CA VAL A 607 7.58 -24.77 -43.34
C VAL A 607 7.00 -23.35 -43.49
N GLY A 608 6.97 -22.55 -42.42
CA GLY A 608 6.51 -21.15 -42.44
C GLY A 608 7.37 -20.24 -43.32
N LEU A 609 8.69 -20.42 -43.30
CA LEU A 609 9.63 -19.73 -44.20
C LEU A 609 9.38 -20.14 -45.67
N ARG A 610 9.25 -21.46 -45.94
CA ARG A 610 8.94 -21.96 -47.30
C ARG A 610 7.58 -21.49 -47.84
N LEU A 611 6.57 -21.41 -46.96
CA LEU A 611 5.22 -20.95 -47.31
C LEU A 611 5.08 -19.41 -47.28
N GLN A 612 6.14 -18.67 -46.93
CA GLN A 612 6.15 -17.21 -46.71
C GLN A 612 4.95 -16.74 -45.86
N SER A 613 4.66 -17.49 -44.78
CA SER A 613 3.46 -17.31 -43.97
C SER A 613 3.81 -16.83 -42.55
N ARG A 614 3.55 -15.55 -42.28
CA ARG A 614 3.78 -14.93 -40.96
C ARG A 614 3.05 -15.67 -39.83
N THR A 615 1.86 -16.20 -40.10
CA THR A 615 1.07 -16.99 -39.13
C THR A 615 1.79 -18.27 -38.72
N PHE A 616 2.37 -19.00 -39.68
CA PHE A 616 3.11 -20.23 -39.38
C PHE A 616 4.35 -19.93 -38.52
N LEU A 617 5.12 -18.89 -38.86
CA LEU A 617 6.26 -18.44 -38.06
C LEU A 617 5.86 -18.05 -36.63
N PHE A 618 4.74 -17.33 -36.48
CA PHE A 618 4.23 -16.97 -35.16
C PHE A 618 3.82 -18.20 -34.34
N THR A 619 3.04 -19.12 -34.92
CA THR A 619 2.67 -20.37 -34.22
C THR A 619 3.87 -21.25 -33.88
N ALA A 620 4.90 -21.25 -34.72
CA ALA A 620 6.14 -21.97 -34.48
C ALA A 620 6.88 -21.43 -33.25
N PHE A 621 7.10 -20.11 -33.18
CA PHE A 621 7.70 -19.48 -32.00
C PHE A 621 6.87 -19.76 -30.72
N VAL A 622 5.55 -19.65 -30.79
CA VAL A 622 4.65 -19.95 -29.66
C VAL A 622 4.83 -21.39 -29.18
N VAL A 623 4.89 -22.38 -30.08
CA VAL A 623 5.03 -23.79 -29.68
C VAL A 623 6.43 -24.15 -29.20
N GLN A 624 7.49 -23.55 -29.73
CA GLN A 624 8.83 -23.71 -29.15
C GLN A 624 8.89 -23.15 -27.72
N LEU A 625 8.24 -22.00 -27.47
CA LEU A 625 8.13 -21.42 -26.13
C LEU A 625 7.26 -22.26 -25.18
N LEU A 626 6.16 -22.86 -25.67
CA LEU A 626 5.35 -23.81 -24.90
C LEU A 626 6.11 -25.10 -24.56
N GLY A 627 6.94 -25.62 -25.48
CA GLY A 627 7.84 -26.75 -25.20
C GLY A 627 8.85 -26.44 -24.11
N GLY A 628 9.47 -25.25 -24.16
CA GLY A 628 10.34 -24.76 -23.09
C GLY A 628 9.59 -24.59 -21.76
N ALA A 629 8.40 -23.99 -21.77
CA ALA A 629 7.59 -23.79 -20.56
C ALA A 629 7.14 -25.12 -19.93
N LEU A 630 6.75 -26.12 -20.74
CA LEU A 630 6.35 -27.44 -20.24
C LEU A 630 7.52 -28.20 -19.61
N PHE A 631 8.75 -28.02 -20.12
CA PHE A 631 9.96 -28.51 -19.45
C PHE A 631 10.19 -27.80 -18.10
N LEU A 632 10.08 -26.47 -18.05
CA LEU A 632 10.25 -25.69 -16.82
C LEU A 632 9.22 -26.06 -15.73
N LEU A 633 7.97 -26.35 -16.12
CA LEU A 633 6.89 -26.77 -15.21
C LEU A 633 7.09 -28.16 -14.59
N ARG A 634 8.07 -28.94 -15.04
CA ARG A 634 8.38 -30.30 -14.53
C ARG A 634 9.76 -30.38 -13.85
N LEU A 635 10.33 -29.23 -13.46
CA LEU A 635 11.60 -29.17 -12.71
C LEU A 635 11.38 -29.54 -11.25
N GLU A 636 11.95 -30.67 -10.84
CA GLU A 636 12.00 -31.10 -9.45
C GLU A 636 13.33 -30.71 -8.80
N SER A 637 13.26 -29.95 -7.72
CA SER A 637 14.42 -29.66 -6.85
C SER A 637 14.90 -30.94 -6.16
N SER A 638 16.22 -31.13 -6.06
CA SER A 638 16.79 -32.26 -5.31
C SER A 638 16.34 -32.23 -3.85
N GLY A 639 15.96 -33.40 -3.30
CA GLY A 639 16.09 -33.64 -1.87
C GLY A 639 17.57 -33.56 -1.44
N GLY A 640 17.82 -33.28 -0.16
CA GLY A 640 19.12 -32.86 0.38
C GLY A 640 20.30 -33.85 0.29
N GLU A 641 20.15 -34.98 -0.39
CA GLU A 641 21.20 -35.97 -0.63
C GLU A 641 22.10 -35.62 -1.84
N SER A 642 21.64 -34.74 -2.75
CA SER A 642 22.41 -34.33 -3.93
C SER A 642 23.05 -32.95 -3.74
N ALA A 643 24.30 -32.81 -4.18
CA ALA A 643 24.99 -31.53 -4.26
C ALA A 643 24.54 -30.64 -5.44
N ALA A 644 23.74 -31.18 -6.37
CA ALA A 644 23.09 -30.43 -7.43
C ALA A 644 21.73 -29.85 -6.97
N VAL A 645 21.19 -28.89 -7.72
CA VAL A 645 19.94 -28.19 -7.37
C VAL A 645 18.69 -28.89 -7.92
N PHE A 646 18.81 -29.63 -9.02
CA PHE A 646 17.72 -30.37 -9.64
C PHE A 646 17.99 -31.88 -9.69
N SER A 647 16.95 -32.68 -9.47
CA SER A 647 17.05 -34.14 -9.32
C SER A 647 17.50 -34.89 -10.57
N ALA A 648 17.22 -34.38 -11.76
CA ALA A 648 17.42 -35.11 -13.02
C ALA A 648 18.88 -35.20 -13.52
N GLY A 649 19.85 -34.55 -12.86
CA GLY A 649 21.28 -34.70 -13.18
C GLY A 649 21.62 -34.52 -14.66
N TRP A 650 22.48 -35.41 -15.19
CA TRP A 650 22.94 -35.36 -16.58
C TRP A 650 21.84 -35.47 -17.64
N SER A 651 20.72 -36.18 -17.38
CA SER A 651 19.61 -36.25 -18.35
C SER A 651 18.80 -34.95 -18.37
N GLY A 652 18.67 -34.28 -17.21
CA GLY A 652 18.14 -32.92 -17.10
C GLY A 652 19.01 -31.89 -17.84
N LEU A 653 20.33 -31.93 -17.64
CA LEU A 653 21.30 -31.09 -18.36
C LEU A 653 21.19 -31.29 -19.87
N LEU A 654 21.16 -32.53 -20.35
CA LEU A 654 21.03 -32.85 -21.79
C LEU A 654 19.69 -32.34 -22.36
N SER A 655 18.58 -32.55 -21.65
CA SER A 655 17.25 -32.13 -22.09
C SER A 655 17.12 -30.61 -22.16
N ALA A 656 17.55 -29.90 -21.11
CA ALA A 656 17.58 -28.44 -21.08
C ALA A 656 18.49 -27.86 -22.18
N SER A 657 19.67 -28.47 -22.39
CA SER A 657 20.60 -28.07 -23.44
C SER A 657 20.04 -28.31 -24.84
N LEU A 658 19.38 -29.44 -25.09
CA LEU A 658 18.82 -29.76 -26.41
C LEU A 658 17.64 -28.86 -26.77
N ILE A 659 16.72 -28.57 -25.84
CA ILE A 659 15.64 -27.61 -26.05
C ILE A 659 16.21 -26.20 -26.22
N GLY A 660 17.19 -25.80 -25.38
CA GLY A 660 17.86 -24.51 -25.47
C GLY A 660 18.59 -24.29 -26.80
N LEU A 661 19.30 -25.31 -27.29
CA LEU A 661 19.96 -25.30 -28.60
C LEU A 661 18.96 -25.30 -29.77
N ALA A 662 17.81 -25.99 -29.66
CA ALA A 662 16.76 -25.95 -30.69
C ALA A 662 16.13 -24.54 -30.82
N LEU A 663 15.94 -23.84 -29.69
CA LEU A 663 15.51 -22.44 -29.66
C LEU A 663 16.56 -21.51 -30.28
N VAL A 664 17.83 -21.65 -29.90
CA VAL A 664 18.94 -20.85 -30.47
C VAL A 664 19.17 -21.14 -31.96
N ALA A 665 18.98 -22.39 -32.41
CA ALA A 665 19.03 -22.75 -33.83
C ALA A 665 17.85 -22.16 -34.61
N GLY A 666 16.63 -22.20 -34.07
CA GLY A 666 15.45 -21.55 -34.64
C GLY A 666 15.65 -20.04 -34.79
N MET A 667 16.24 -19.39 -33.78
CA MET A 667 16.69 -17.99 -33.84
C MET A 667 17.70 -17.78 -34.98
N LEU A 668 18.76 -18.57 -35.05
CA LEU A 668 19.83 -18.41 -36.06
C LEU A 668 19.36 -18.66 -37.50
N LEU A 669 18.34 -19.48 -37.70
CA LEU A 669 17.69 -19.69 -38.99
C LEU A 669 16.78 -18.52 -39.35
N ALA A 670 15.87 -18.13 -38.45
CA ALA A 670 14.97 -17.01 -38.69
C ALA A 670 15.72 -15.67 -38.89
N ALA A 671 16.77 -15.41 -38.10
CA ALA A 671 17.59 -14.20 -38.20
C ALA A 671 18.44 -14.10 -39.48
N ARG A 672 18.42 -15.10 -40.37
CA ARG A 672 19.02 -15.04 -41.71
C ARG A 672 18.04 -14.60 -42.79
N ASP A 673 16.73 -14.73 -42.56
CA ASP A 673 15.69 -14.45 -43.56
C ASP A 673 15.30 -12.96 -43.61
N GLU A 674 15.09 -12.42 -44.80
CA GLU A 674 14.80 -11.01 -45.03
C GLU A 674 13.36 -10.62 -44.67
N MET A 675 12.39 -11.54 -44.78
CA MET A 675 11.02 -11.33 -44.27
C MET A 675 11.01 -11.19 -42.74
N VAL A 676 11.89 -11.93 -42.05
CA VAL A 676 12.02 -11.83 -40.58
C VAL A 676 12.73 -10.54 -40.19
N ARG A 677 13.79 -10.14 -40.89
CA ARG A 677 14.54 -8.89 -40.61
C ARG A 677 13.74 -7.61 -40.87
N SER A 678 12.78 -7.65 -41.78
CA SER A 678 11.94 -6.50 -42.14
C SER A 678 10.68 -6.36 -41.27
N ASP A 679 10.18 -7.42 -40.64
CA ASP A 679 9.02 -7.36 -39.73
C ASP A 679 9.44 -7.30 -38.25
N VAL A 680 9.24 -6.13 -37.64
CA VAL A 680 9.53 -5.85 -36.22
C VAL A 680 8.86 -6.86 -35.28
N ARG A 681 7.69 -7.41 -35.63
CA ARG A 681 6.98 -8.41 -34.81
C ARG A 681 7.66 -9.78 -34.86
N LEU A 682 8.26 -10.15 -36.01
CA LEU A 682 9.03 -11.38 -36.14
C LEU A 682 10.39 -11.24 -35.44
N LEU A 683 11.07 -10.09 -35.56
CA LEU A 683 12.27 -9.79 -34.76
C LEU A 683 12.03 -9.87 -33.25
N LEU A 684 10.88 -9.41 -32.77
CA LEU A 684 10.49 -9.54 -31.35
C LEU A 684 10.32 -11.02 -30.96
N GLY A 685 9.59 -11.82 -31.74
CA GLY A 685 9.43 -13.27 -31.50
C GLY A 685 10.76 -14.01 -31.47
N VAL A 686 11.65 -13.74 -32.43
CA VAL A 686 13.01 -14.28 -32.50
C VAL A 686 13.84 -13.89 -31.26
N SER A 687 13.67 -12.68 -30.74
CA SER A 687 14.36 -12.20 -29.53
C SER A 687 13.85 -12.88 -28.25
N VAL A 688 12.55 -13.21 -28.17
CA VAL A 688 11.97 -13.96 -27.03
C VAL A 688 12.38 -15.44 -27.08
N VAL A 689 12.41 -16.04 -28.27
CA VAL A 689 12.93 -17.41 -28.49
C VAL A 689 14.40 -17.51 -28.10
N LEU A 690 15.23 -16.51 -28.45
CA LEU A 690 16.62 -16.44 -28.00
C LEU A 690 16.73 -16.39 -26.47
N LEU A 691 15.91 -15.55 -25.82
CA LEU A 691 15.90 -15.41 -24.36
C LEU A 691 15.57 -16.75 -23.68
N ALA A 692 14.54 -17.45 -24.15
CA ALA A 692 14.17 -18.77 -23.62
C ALA A 692 15.32 -19.80 -23.79
N GLY A 693 16.01 -19.79 -24.93
CA GLY A 693 17.19 -20.63 -25.16
C GLY A 693 18.35 -20.33 -24.21
N LEU A 694 18.67 -19.06 -24.00
CA LEU A 694 19.71 -18.62 -23.06
C LEU A 694 19.36 -18.93 -21.60
N VAL A 695 18.09 -18.83 -21.21
CA VAL A 695 17.60 -19.24 -19.89
C VAL A 695 17.84 -20.73 -19.68
N LEU A 696 17.40 -21.60 -20.59
CA LEU A 696 17.56 -23.04 -20.46
C LEU A 696 19.03 -23.49 -20.42
N ILE A 697 19.92 -22.84 -21.18
CA ILE A 697 21.36 -23.12 -21.16
C ILE A 697 22.00 -22.73 -19.82
N ASN A 698 21.65 -21.58 -19.23
CA ASN A 698 22.19 -21.18 -17.91
C ASN A 698 21.56 -21.98 -16.76
N LEU A 699 20.32 -22.46 -16.94
CA LEU A 699 19.65 -23.40 -16.03
C LEU A 699 20.29 -24.80 -16.06
N ALA A 700 20.79 -25.26 -17.21
CA ALA A 700 21.40 -26.58 -17.37
C ALA A 700 22.57 -26.84 -16.40
N VAL A 701 23.26 -25.79 -15.95
CA VAL A 701 24.35 -25.85 -14.96
C VAL A 701 23.88 -26.33 -13.58
N LEU A 702 22.64 -26.03 -13.20
CA LEU A 702 22.07 -26.35 -11.88
C LEU A 702 21.80 -27.85 -11.67
N PHE A 703 21.76 -28.65 -12.73
CA PHE A 703 21.67 -30.11 -12.62
C PHE A 703 23.00 -30.76 -12.21
N VAL A 704 24.11 -30.00 -12.12
CA VAL A 704 25.44 -30.52 -11.77
C VAL A 704 26.12 -29.70 -10.65
N LEU A 705 25.90 -28.39 -10.58
CA LEU A 705 26.58 -27.51 -9.61
C LEU A 705 25.63 -26.95 -8.53
N PRO A 706 26.09 -26.85 -7.26
CA PRO A 706 25.35 -26.15 -6.21
C PRO A 706 25.30 -24.64 -6.46
N TRP A 707 24.20 -24.00 -6.07
CA TRP A 707 23.90 -22.56 -6.19
C TRP A 707 25.11 -21.64 -5.96
N GLN A 708 25.88 -21.87 -4.89
CA GLN A 708 27.05 -21.06 -4.56
C GLN A 708 28.09 -21.04 -5.70
N THR A 709 28.44 -22.20 -6.25
CA THR A 709 29.38 -22.29 -7.38
C THR A 709 28.74 -21.86 -8.70
N ALA A 710 27.46 -22.16 -8.91
CA ALA A 710 26.71 -21.70 -10.07
C ALA A 710 26.65 -20.17 -10.16
N SER A 711 26.61 -19.45 -9.02
CA SER A 711 26.62 -17.98 -8.98
C SER A 711 27.83 -17.35 -9.69
N ALA A 712 29.03 -17.94 -9.57
CA ALA A 712 30.23 -17.46 -10.24
C ALA A 712 30.27 -17.83 -11.72
N VAL A 713 29.72 -18.99 -12.09
CA VAL A 713 29.51 -19.36 -13.51
C VAL A 713 28.55 -18.36 -14.16
N TRP A 714 27.44 -18.02 -13.49
CA TRP A 714 26.49 -17.01 -13.94
C TRP A 714 27.06 -15.59 -13.97
N ALA A 715 27.96 -15.22 -13.05
CA ALA A 715 28.68 -13.94 -13.12
C ALA A 715 29.53 -13.83 -14.40
N ALA A 716 30.27 -14.89 -14.74
CA ALA A 716 31.09 -14.99 -15.95
C ALA A 716 30.24 -15.06 -17.23
N SER A 717 29.22 -15.92 -17.26
CA SER A 717 28.25 -16.01 -18.37
C SER A 717 27.51 -14.70 -18.57
N GLY A 718 27.10 -14.01 -17.50
CA GLY A 718 26.46 -12.69 -17.57
C GLY A 718 27.37 -11.64 -18.21
N LEU A 719 28.65 -11.60 -17.81
CA LEU A 719 29.65 -10.71 -18.44
C LEU A 719 29.85 -11.04 -19.93
N PHE A 720 29.94 -12.33 -20.29
CA PHE A 720 30.06 -12.76 -21.69
C PHE A 720 28.81 -12.42 -22.51
N ILE A 721 27.61 -12.62 -21.97
CA ILE A 721 26.33 -12.28 -22.59
C ILE A 721 26.21 -10.77 -22.78
N ILE A 722 26.60 -9.95 -21.79
CA ILE A 722 26.65 -8.48 -21.91
C ILE A 722 27.57 -8.08 -23.07
N TRP A 723 28.78 -8.63 -23.13
CA TRP A 723 29.75 -8.37 -24.20
C TRP A 723 29.22 -8.76 -25.59
N LEU A 724 28.71 -9.99 -25.73
CA LEU A 724 28.15 -10.51 -26.98
C LEU A 724 26.91 -9.70 -27.43
N SER A 725 26.10 -9.24 -26.49
CA SER A 725 24.88 -8.45 -26.79
C SER A 725 25.19 -7.02 -27.21
N LEU A 726 26.28 -6.42 -26.70
CA LEU A 726 26.79 -5.14 -27.20
C LEU A 726 27.35 -5.30 -28.62
N PHE A 727 28.09 -6.39 -28.89
CA PHE A 727 28.62 -6.70 -30.22
C PHE A 727 27.52 -6.95 -31.27
N LEU A 728 26.51 -7.76 -30.93
CA LEU A 728 25.38 -8.10 -31.82
C LEU A 728 24.21 -7.10 -31.77
N LYS A 729 24.29 -6.05 -30.94
CA LYS A 729 23.22 -5.05 -30.69
C LYS A 729 21.89 -5.63 -30.19
N LEU A 730 21.92 -6.79 -29.52
CA LEU A 730 20.73 -7.53 -29.07
C LEU A 730 20.23 -7.04 -27.70
N ARG A 731 19.30 -6.07 -27.71
CA ARG A 731 18.75 -5.42 -26.50
C ARG A 731 18.22 -6.40 -25.44
N VAL A 732 17.47 -7.44 -25.83
CA VAL A 732 16.88 -8.41 -24.89
C VAL A 732 17.95 -9.26 -24.20
N SER A 733 18.94 -9.72 -24.96
CA SER A 733 20.06 -10.51 -24.44
C SER A 733 20.96 -9.68 -23.52
N PHE A 734 21.13 -8.38 -23.79
CA PHE A 734 21.84 -7.45 -22.92
C PHE A 734 21.19 -7.34 -21.53
N VAL A 735 19.86 -7.16 -21.49
CA VAL A 735 19.09 -7.14 -20.24
C VAL A 735 19.18 -8.48 -19.51
N PHE A 736 19.13 -9.61 -20.22
CA PHE A 736 19.31 -10.94 -19.60
C PHE A 736 20.69 -11.11 -18.95
N GLY A 737 21.77 -10.66 -19.58
CA GLY A 737 23.11 -10.73 -18.99
C GLY A 737 23.26 -9.92 -17.70
N LEU A 738 22.55 -8.79 -17.58
CA LEU A 738 22.46 -7.99 -16.36
C LEU A 738 21.64 -8.71 -15.28
N LEU A 739 20.46 -9.20 -15.63
CA LEU A 739 19.61 -9.99 -14.73
C LEU A 739 20.37 -11.23 -14.20
N LEU A 740 21.18 -11.88 -15.03
CA LEU A 740 21.98 -13.04 -14.65
C LEU A 740 23.05 -12.70 -13.60
N GLN A 741 23.65 -11.50 -13.61
CA GLN A 741 24.54 -11.05 -12.53
C GLN A 741 23.78 -10.76 -11.23
N VAL A 742 22.56 -10.21 -11.31
CA VAL A 742 21.68 -9.99 -10.14
C VAL A 742 21.21 -11.33 -9.55
N ILE A 743 20.78 -12.27 -10.39
CA ILE A 743 20.38 -13.63 -10.00
C ILE A 743 21.55 -14.40 -9.39
N GLY A 744 22.77 -14.26 -9.95
CA GLY A 744 23.98 -14.83 -9.35
C GLY A 744 24.23 -14.32 -7.93
N GLY A 745 24.17 -12.99 -7.73
CA GLY A 745 24.32 -12.41 -6.40
C GLY A 745 23.20 -12.84 -5.43
N ALA A 746 21.94 -12.82 -5.87
CA ALA A 746 20.81 -13.25 -5.06
C ALA A 746 20.90 -14.73 -4.67
N ALA A 747 21.28 -15.61 -5.61
CA ALA A 747 21.49 -17.03 -5.35
C ALA A 747 22.62 -17.27 -4.33
N PHE A 748 23.70 -16.48 -4.36
CA PHE A 748 24.74 -16.58 -3.34
C PHE A 748 24.24 -16.15 -1.95
N VAL A 749 23.46 -15.06 -1.84
CA VAL A 749 22.88 -14.62 -0.56
C VAL A 749 21.88 -15.64 -0.01
N LEU A 750 21.06 -16.24 -0.87
CA LEU A 750 20.01 -17.19 -0.48
C LEU A 750 20.53 -18.61 -0.17
N ALA A 751 21.61 -19.05 -0.83
CA ALA A 751 22.18 -20.39 -0.66
C ALA A 751 23.52 -20.42 0.09
N GLY A 752 24.03 -19.28 0.54
CA GLY A 752 25.17 -19.22 1.47
C GLY A 752 24.73 -19.57 2.90
N PRO A 753 25.51 -20.36 3.66
CA PRO A 753 25.25 -20.53 5.09
C PRO A 753 25.28 -19.14 5.75
N ALA A 754 24.27 -18.86 6.59
CA ALA A 754 23.82 -17.53 7.00
C ALA A 754 24.95 -16.48 7.01
N LEU A 755 24.84 -15.48 6.12
CA LEU A 755 25.91 -14.54 5.77
C LEU A 755 26.40 -13.66 6.94
N LEU A 756 25.65 -13.65 8.05
CA LEU A 756 25.96 -13.00 9.34
C LEU A 756 25.73 -13.93 10.56
N GLY A 757 25.66 -15.24 10.34
CA GLY A 757 25.57 -16.24 11.40
C GLY A 757 26.94 -16.56 12.04
N PRO A 758 27.02 -17.54 12.95
CA PRO A 758 28.31 -18.03 13.45
C PRO A 758 29.10 -18.66 12.29
N LEU A 759 30.09 -17.93 11.79
CA LEU A 759 30.89 -18.32 10.63
C LEU A 759 31.91 -19.41 11.02
N ALA A 760 31.45 -20.66 11.10
CA ALA A 760 32.33 -21.80 11.38
C ALA A 760 33.55 -21.81 10.43
N SER A 761 34.74 -21.94 11.00
CA SER A 761 36.01 -22.00 10.30
C SER A 761 36.53 -23.44 10.13
N GLU A 762 35.83 -24.42 10.71
CA GLU A 762 36.19 -25.84 10.64
C GLU A 762 36.29 -26.33 9.19
N GLY A 763 37.43 -26.92 8.84
CA GLY A 763 37.73 -27.41 7.49
C GLY A 763 37.98 -26.33 6.43
N LEU A 764 37.97 -25.03 6.77
CA LEU A 764 38.11 -23.94 5.80
C LEU A 764 39.45 -23.20 5.95
N ASN A 765 40.25 -23.20 4.89
CA ASN A 765 41.48 -22.42 4.79
C ASN A 765 41.17 -20.95 4.40
N PRO A 766 41.79 -19.94 5.05
CA PRO A 766 41.65 -18.53 4.68
C PRO A 766 41.94 -18.27 3.21
N MET A 767 41.11 -17.44 2.58
CA MET A 767 41.11 -17.06 1.15
C MET A 767 41.03 -18.24 0.16
N ALA A 768 40.86 -19.48 0.62
CA ALA A 768 40.98 -20.70 -0.18
C ALA A 768 39.67 -21.53 -0.20
N HIS A 769 38.52 -20.85 -0.13
CA HIS A 769 37.20 -21.48 -0.18
C HIS A 769 36.21 -20.74 -1.11
N SER A 770 35.19 -21.46 -1.59
CA SER A 770 34.14 -20.94 -2.48
C SER A 770 33.52 -19.64 -1.96
N GLY A 771 33.22 -19.56 -0.65
CA GLY A 771 32.57 -18.41 -0.03
C GLY A 771 33.35 -17.08 -0.07
N PHE A 772 34.64 -17.09 -0.43
CA PHE A 772 35.43 -15.88 -0.67
C PHE A 772 35.49 -15.59 -2.18
N TRP A 773 35.87 -16.60 -2.97
CA TRP A 773 36.03 -16.48 -4.41
C TRP A 773 34.74 -16.19 -5.18
N THR A 774 33.57 -16.61 -4.69
CA THR A 774 32.29 -16.37 -5.38
C THR A 774 31.81 -14.91 -5.24
N PRO A 775 31.79 -14.27 -4.04
CA PRO A 775 31.73 -12.81 -3.91
C PRO A 775 32.80 -12.05 -4.70
N LEU A 776 34.06 -12.51 -4.66
CA LEU A 776 35.16 -11.82 -5.35
C LEU A 776 35.02 -11.88 -6.88
N ALA A 777 34.52 -13.00 -7.42
CA ALA A 777 34.22 -13.17 -8.84
C ALA A 777 33.02 -12.32 -9.27
N LEU A 778 31.92 -12.30 -8.50
CA LEU A 778 30.76 -11.43 -8.71
C LEU A 778 31.19 -9.96 -8.74
N GLY A 779 31.97 -9.53 -7.74
CA GLY A 779 32.51 -8.17 -7.65
C GLY A 779 33.40 -7.81 -8.83
N SER A 780 34.35 -8.69 -9.17
CA SER A 780 35.29 -8.47 -10.29
C SER A 780 34.57 -8.43 -11.65
N ALA A 781 33.61 -9.32 -11.90
CA ALA A 781 32.84 -9.34 -13.14
C ALA A 781 31.96 -8.08 -13.30
N ALA A 782 31.38 -7.59 -12.20
CA ALA A 782 30.62 -6.35 -12.17
C ALA A 782 31.52 -5.11 -12.39
N LEU A 783 32.69 -5.03 -11.75
CA LEU A 783 33.67 -3.95 -11.96
C LEU A 783 34.19 -3.92 -13.41
N VAL A 784 34.50 -5.07 -14.01
CA VAL A 784 34.90 -5.17 -15.42
C VAL A 784 33.76 -4.80 -16.36
N GLY A 785 32.52 -5.20 -16.06
CA GLY A 785 31.32 -4.80 -16.79
C GLY A 785 31.08 -3.28 -16.75
N ALA A 786 31.18 -2.68 -15.56
CA ALA A 786 31.07 -1.24 -15.36
C ALA A 786 32.11 -0.47 -16.18
N TRP A 787 33.37 -0.89 -16.14
CA TRP A 787 34.46 -0.30 -16.94
C TRP A 787 34.20 -0.43 -18.45
N ARG A 788 33.76 -1.60 -18.93
CA ARG A 788 33.44 -1.80 -20.36
C ARG A 788 32.30 -0.92 -20.85
N LEU A 789 31.27 -0.71 -20.03
CA LEU A 789 30.16 0.22 -20.33
C LEU A 789 30.61 1.69 -20.31
N GLN A 790 31.59 2.04 -19.47
CA GLN A 790 32.16 3.40 -19.40
C GLN A 790 32.99 3.76 -20.66
N VAL A 791 33.69 2.78 -21.24
CA VAL A 791 34.69 3.00 -22.32
C VAL A 791 34.06 3.04 -23.73
N GLY A 792 32.89 2.44 -23.95
CA GLY A 792 32.34 2.24 -25.29
C GLY A 792 31.41 3.35 -25.81
N ASN A 793 31.79 3.98 -26.93
CA ASN A 793 30.97 4.94 -27.69
C ASN A 793 29.81 4.24 -28.44
N HIS A 794 28.81 3.75 -27.71
CA HIS A 794 27.66 3.00 -28.25
C HIS A 794 26.50 3.91 -28.72
N ALA A 795 26.76 4.77 -29.70
CA ALA A 795 25.73 5.68 -30.24
C ALA A 795 24.50 4.95 -30.83
N SER A 796 23.31 5.54 -30.64
CA SER A 796 21.98 5.21 -31.17
C SER A 796 21.35 3.85 -30.85
N ALA A 797 22.15 2.82 -30.55
CA ALA A 797 21.62 1.46 -30.35
C ALA A 797 20.88 1.28 -29.01
N PHE A 798 21.21 2.05 -27.98
CA PHE A 798 20.79 1.79 -26.60
C PHE A 798 20.24 3.00 -25.82
N ASP A 799 20.08 4.17 -26.44
CA ASP A 799 19.87 5.48 -25.79
C ASP A 799 18.78 5.57 -24.69
N VAL A 800 17.77 4.68 -24.71
CA VAL A 800 16.75 4.55 -23.64
C VAL A 800 17.34 4.04 -22.32
N LEU A 801 18.35 3.17 -22.39
CA LEU A 801 19.14 2.70 -21.26
C LEU A 801 20.38 3.60 -21.15
N SER A 802 20.40 4.49 -20.15
CA SER A 802 21.56 5.33 -19.88
C SER A 802 22.75 4.49 -19.39
N LEU A 803 23.54 3.98 -20.34
CA LEU A 803 24.67 3.05 -20.11
C LEU A 803 25.67 3.55 -19.07
N ARG A 804 25.78 4.88 -18.89
CA ARG A 804 26.53 5.53 -17.82
C ARG A 804 25.93 5.27 -16.42
N ARG A 805 24.62 5.50 -16.21
CA ARG A 805 23.95 5.16 -14.94
C ARG A 805 24.07 3.66 -14.65
N LEU A 806 23.97 2.83 -15.69
CA LEU A 806 24.14 1.38 -15.58
C LEU A 806 25.58 0.98 -15.19
N SER A 807 26.59 1.64 -15.74
CA SER A 807 28.00 1.51 -15.31
C SER A 807 28.19 1.94 -13.86
N GLU A 808 27.55 3.03 -13.43
CA GLU A 808 27.57 3.52 -12.04
C GLU A 808 26.86 2.56 -11.07
N VAL A 809 25.75 1.93 -11.47
CA VAL A 809 25.07 0.85 -10.70
C VAL A 809 25.92 -0.41 -10.61
N LEU A 810 26.53 -0.87 -11.72
CA LEU A 810 27.42 -2.04 -11.71
C LEU A 810 28.71 -1.80 -10.94
N LEU A 811 29.20 -0.57 -10.88
CA LEU A 811 30.32 -0.16 -10.03
C LEU A 811 29.96 -0.26 -8.54
N LEU A 812 28.78 0.20 -8.15
CA LEU A 812 28.27 0.08 -6.78
C LEU A 812 28.04 -1.38 -6.38
N TRP A 813 27.41 -2.17 -7.26
CA TRP A 813 27.24 -3.63 -7.09
C TRP A 813 28.60 -4.33 -6.94
N GLY A 814 29.55 -4.03 -7.83
CA GLY A 814 30.90 -4.60 -7.79
C GLY A 814 31.69 -4.23 -6.54
N GLY A 815 31.62 -2.96 -6.11
CA GLY A 815 32.22 -2.48 -4.87
C GLY A 815 31.58 -3.09 -3.62
N GLY A 816 30.26 -3.31 -3.64
CA GLY A 816 29.53 -4.02 -2.58
C GLY A 816 29.97 -5.47 -2.43
N TRP A 817 30.04 -6.22 -3.53
CA TRP A 817 30.53 -7.61 -3.53
C TRP A 817 32.01 -7.73 -3.16
N TRP A 818 32.85 -6.78 -3.58
CA TRP A 818 34.24 -6.67 -3.12
C TRP A 818 34.32 -6.46 -1.60
N ALA A 819 33.56 -5.51 -1.06
CA ALA A 819 33.52 -5.27 0.39
C ALA A 819 33.00 -6.50 1.16
N LEU A 820 31.99 -7.19 0.62
CA LEU A 820 31.40 -8.37 1.25
C LEU A 820 32.39 -9.54 1.36
N ALA A 821 33.20 -9.77 0.31
CA ALA A 821 34.28 -10.76 0.32
C ALA A 821 35.24 -10.51 1.49
N TRP A 822 35.73 -9.28 1.62
CA TRP A 822 36.69 -8.90 2.66
C TRP A 822 36.08 -8.84 4.07
N ILE A 823 34.84 -8.36 4.22
CA ILE A 823 34.16 -8.29 5.52
C ILE A 823 33.91 -9.71 6.06
N SER A 824 33.41 -10.63 5.23
CA SER A 824 33.15 -12.01 5.64
C SER A 824 34.44 -12.79 5.96
N GLU A 825 35.52 -12.53 5.22
CA GLU A 825 36.85 -13.09 5.51
C GLU A 825 37.38 -12.62 6.89
N VAL A 826 37.38 -11.29 7.14
CA VAL A 826 37.88 -10.73 8.40
C VAL A 826 37.01 -11.16 9.58
N LEU A 827 35.69 -11.20 9.45
CA LEU A 827 34.80 -11.63 10.54
C LEU A 827 34.86 -13.15 10.81
N ARG A 828 35.24 -13.98 9.83
CA ARG A 828 35.42 -15.44 10.01
C ARG A 828 36.74 -15.79 10.68
N PHE A 829 37.84 -15.13 10.31
CA PHE A 829 39.19 -15.57 10.70
C PHE A 829 39.95 -14.63 11.66
N ALA A 830 39.55 -13.37 11.83
CA ALA A 830 40.28 -12.45 12.70
C ALA A 830 39.79 -12.47 14.17
N PRO A 831 40.71 -12.39 15.15
CA PRO A 831 40.35 -12.18 16.56
C PRO A 831 39.49 -10.93 16.78
N VAL A 832 38.50 -11.01 17.66
CA VAL A 832 37.48 -9.96 17.89
C VAL A 832 38.10 -8.59 18.22
N ASN A 833 39.20 -8.57 18.97
CA ASN A 833 39.93 -7.34 19.33
C ASN A 833 40.73 -6.71 18.17
N LEU A 834 40.87 -7.40 17.03
CA LEU A 834 41.56 -6.96 15.82
C LEU A 834 40.61 -6.77 14.62
N GLN A 835 39.39 -7.33 14.64
CA GLN A 835 38.41 -7.22 13.55
C GLN A 835 38.20 -5.77 13.11
N ALA A 836 37.95 -4.84 14.04
CA ALA A 836 37.78 -3.42 13.71
C ALA A 836 39.05 -2.80 13.06
N THR A 837 40.23 -3.07 13.61
CA THR A 837 41.52 -2.62 13.07
C THR A 837 41.73 -3.11 11.64
N LEU A 838 41.47 -4.40 11.38
CA LEU A 838 41.66 -5.03 10.08
C LEU A 838 40.63 -4.55 9.05
N LEU A 839 39.36 -4.35 9.44
CA LEU A 839 38.35 -3.75 8.55
C LEU A 839 38.74 -2.33 8.11
N LEU A 840 39.26 -1.51 9.03
CA LEU A 840 39.78 -0.17 8.69
C LEU A 840 40.98 -0.24 7.74
N VAL A 841 41.93 -1.15 7.97
CA VAL A 841 43.09 -1.36 7.09
C VAL A 841 42.66 -1.83 5.70
N VAL A 842 41.77 -2.82 5.58
CA VAL A 842 41.31 -3.33 4.28
C VAL A 842 40.48 -2.30 3.51
N ALA A 843 39.70 -1.47 4.20
CA ALA A 843 39.01 -0.33 3.59
C ALA A 843 40.01 0.71 3.05
N ALA A 844 41.03 1.08 3.83
CA ALA A 844 42.08 2.01 3.41
C ALA A 844 42.91 1.46 2.23
N VAL A 845 43.28 0.18 2.25
CA VAL A 845 44.01 -0.48 1.15
C VAL A 845 43.15 -0.57 -0.12
N SER A 846 41.88 -0.93 0.00
CA SER A 846 40.95 -0.99 -1.14
C SER A 846 40.77 0.38 -1.79
N VAL A 847 40.60 1.45 -0.99
CA VAL A 847 40.45 2.81 -1.50
C VAL A 847 41.77 3.39 -2.05
N ALA A 848 42.93 3.02 -1.50
CA ALA A 848 44.23 3.36 -2.09
C ALA A 848 44.41 2.70 -3.47
N LEU A 849 44.04 1.42 -3.59
CA LEU A 849 44.05 0.67 -4.86
C LEU A 849 43.08 1.29 -5.88
N TRP A 850 41.83 1.54 -5.49
CA TRP A 850 40.83 2.18 -6.36
C TRP A 850 41.22 3.61 -6.77
N THR A 851 41.86 4.38 -5.88
CA THR A 851 42.43 5.70 -6.22
C THR A 851 43.50 5.57 -7.32
N ALA A 852 44.38 4.56 -7.22
CA ALA A 852 45.40 4.32 -8.25
C ALA A 852 44.80 3.86 -9.59
N LEU A 853 43.76 3.00 -9.58
CA LEU A 853 43.04 2.61 -10.80
C LEU A 853 42.26 3.77 -11.41
N ALA A 854 41.55 4.57 -10.61
CA ALA A 854 40.77 5.72 -11.08
C ALA A 854 41.65 6.72 -11.84
N LEU A 855 42.83 7.04 -11.30
CA LEU A 855 43.82 7.90 -11.94
C LEU A 855 44.39 7.27 -13.23
N ARG A 856 44.74 5.98 -13.23
CA ARG A 856 45.29 5.28 -14.42
C ARG A 856 44.27 5.12 -15.55
N LEU A 857 43.01 4.84 -15.23
CA LEU A 857 41.93 4.59 -16.19
C LEU A 857 41.09 5.84 -16.52
N LYS A 858 41.40 6.99 -15.92
CA LYS A 858 40.60 8.23 -15.97
C LYS A 858 39.12 8.01 -15.60
N TRP A 859 38.87 7.12 -14.64
CA TRP A 859 37.53 6.69 -14.25
C TRP A 859 36.98 7.54 -13.10
N SER A 860 36.23 8.59 -13.44
CA SER A 860 35.63 9.53 -12.48
C SER A 860 34.65 8.87 -11.50
N SER A 861 33.81 7.93 -11.96
CA SER A 861 32.86 7.22 -11.09
C SER A 861 33.57 6.33 -10.04
N LEU A 862 34.68 5.65 -10.41
CA LEU A 862 35.52 4.94 -9.44
C LEU A 862 36.22 5.92 -8.47
N GLY A 863 36.59 7.11 -8.93
CA GLY A 863 37.03 8.19 -8.06
C GLY A 863 35.97 8.63 -7.05
N LEU A 864 34.70 8.71 -7.45
CA LEU A 864 33.58 9.00 -6.55
C LEU A 864 33.40 7.89 -5.50
N LEU A 865 33.51 6.60 -5.89
CA LEU A 865 33.46 5.46 -4.97
C LEU A 865 34.51 5.57 -3.84
N CYS A 866 35.68 6.15 -4.12
CA CYS A 866 36.74 6.36 -3.12
C CYS A 866 36.33 7.30 -1.97
N THR A 867 35.31 8.16 -2.17
CA THR A 867 34.82 9.06 -1.11
C THR A 867 34.09 8.32 0.04
N LEU A 868 33.63 7.09 -0.20
CA LEU A 868 32.94 6.25 0.80
C LEU A 868 33.82 5.78 1.97
N LEU A 869 35.14 6.03 1.94
CA LEU A 869 36.05 5.63 3.02
C LEU A 869 35.64 6.17 4.40
N MET A 870 35.16 7.42 4.48
CA MET A 870 34.71 8.00 5.76
C MET A 870 33.38 7.41 6.25
N PRO A 871 32.32 7.29 5.43
CA PRO A 871 31.13 6.50 5.77
C PRO A 871 31.45 5.08 6.26
N VAL A 872 32.30 4.33 5.54
CA VAL A 872 32.64 2.94 5.90
C VAL A 872 33.41 2.88 7.22
N ALA A 873 34.42 3.74 7.42
CA ALA A 873 35.16 3.80 8.68
C ALA A 873 34.26 4.24 9.86
N GLY A 874 33.29 5.13 9.61
CA GLY A 874 32.25 5.49 10.58
C GLY A 874 31.35 4.32 10.96
N VAL A 875 30.95 3.48 10.00
CA VAL A 875 30.19 2.24 10.28
C VAL A 875 31.01 1.26 11.11
N VAL A 876 32.31 1.08 10.82
CA VAL A 876 33.20 0.23 11.63
C VAL A 876 33.35 0.77 13.06
N LEU A 877 33.49 2.09 13.24
CA LEU A 877 33.53 2.73 14.56
C LEU A 877 32.23 2.52 15.35
N CYS A 878 31.07 2.65 14.70
CA CYS A 878 29.76 2.39 15.31
C CYS A 878 29.55 0.91 15.64
N ALA A 879 30.06 -0.02 14.83
CA ALA A 879 29.99 -1.45 15.09
C ALA A 879 30.90 -1.88 16.26
N ALA A 880 32.06 -1.24 16.40
CA ALA A 880 33.01 -1.46 17.50
C ALA A 880 32.63 -0.73 18.81
N TRP A 881 31.53 0.03 18.84
CA TRP A 881 31.20 0.94 19.94
C TRP A 881 30.77 0.23 21.24
N HIS A 882 31.48 0.53 22.33
CA HIS A 882 31.07 0.17 23.69
C HIS A 882 31.51 1.24 24.71
N SER A 883 30.94 1.23 25.92
CA SER A 883 31.13 2.26 26.95
C SER A 883 32.56 2.43 27.50
N ARG A 884 33.49 1.57 27.07
CA ARG A 884 34.95 1.60 27.36
C ARG A 884 35.78 1.38 26.07
N TYR A 885 35.26 1.76 24.90
CA TYR A 885 35.99 1.67 23.64
C TYR A 885 37.13 2.72 23.60
N HIS A 886 38.30 2.30 23.14
CA HIS A 886 39.54 3.09 23.09
C HIS A 886 40.08 3.00 21.64
N PRO A 887 39.89 4.05 20.81
CA PRO A 887 40.24 4.00 19.39
C PRO A 887 41.71 3.70 19.07
N ALA A 888 42.64 4.02 19.98
CA ALA A 888 44.06 3.74 19.79
C ALA A 888 44.48 2.29 20.11
N ALA A 889 43.65 1.50 20.79
CA ALA A 889 43.91 0.09 21.16
C ALA A 889 44.17 -0.82 19.95
N SER A 890 44.84 -1.96 20.16
CA SER A 890 44.98 -3.03 19.14
C SER A 890 45.51 -2.52 17.77
N PHE A 891 46.55 -1.69 17.78
CA PHE A 891 47.10 -0.97 16.61
C PHE A 891 46.11 -0.02 15.90
N GLY A 892 44.97 0.28 16.52
CA GLY A 892 43.93 1.18 16.02
C GLY A 892 44.44 2.58 15.73
N TRP A 893 45.42 3.09 16.49
CA TRP A 893 46.08 4.37 16.20
C TRP A 893 46.70 4.41 14.79
N LEU A 894 47.31 3.30 14.36
CA LEU A 894 47.93 3.17 13.04
C LEU A 894 46.87 2.96 11.95
N ALA A 895 45.83 2.18 12.23
CA ALA A 895 44.70 2.00 11.31
C ALA A 895 43.94 3.31 11.05
N TRP A 896 43.62 4.08 12.10
CA TRP A 896 43.00 5.40 11.97
C TRP A 896 43.90 6.40 11.25
N ALA A 897 45.21 6.44 11.59
CA ALA A 897 46.17 7.26 10.85
C ALA A 897 46.21 6.90 9.35
N ALA A 898 46.25 5.62 9.01
CA ALA A 898 46.23 5.15 7.62
C ALA A 898 44.93 5.54 6.90
N VAL A 899 43.77 5.39 7.55
CA VAL A 899 42.46 5.80 7.02
C VAL A 899 42.42 7.30 6.71
N PHE A 900 42.86 8.16 7.64
CA PHE A 900 42.89 9.62 7.40
C PHE A 900 43.94 10.03 6.35
N VAL A 901 45.12 9.41 6.34
CA VAL A 901 46.16 9.65 5.32
C VAL A 901 45.67 9.26 3.93
N VAL A 902 45.10 8.06 3.76
CA VAL A 902 44.52 7.62 2.48
C VAL A 902 43.38 8.54 2.05
N HIS A 903 42.49 8.93 2.96
CA HIS A 903 41.41 9.87 2.67
C HIS A 903 41.91 11.22 2.14
N PHE A 904 42.81 11.89 2.85
CA PHE A 904 43.33 13.19 2.42
C PHE A 904 44.20 13.11 1.16
N VAL A 905 44.99 12.04 0.99
CA VAL A 905 45.76 11.82 -0.25
C VAL A 905 44.85 11.52 -1.44
N SER A 906 43.79 10.74 -1.24
CA SER A 906 42.79 10.40 -2.26
C SER A 906 42.04 11.66 -2.71
N LEU A 907 41.49 12.45 -1.78
CA LEU A 907 40.84 13.72 -2.09
C LEU A 907 41.78 14.69 -2.81
N LYS A 908 43.02 14.87 -2.32
CA LYS A 908 44.00 15.78 -2.94
C LYS A 908 44.41 15.37 -4.35
N ARG A 909 44.40 14.07 -4.68
CA ARG A 909 44.74 13.55 -6.02
C ARG A 909 43.55 13.44 -6.96
N LEU A 910 42.35 13.14 -6.45
CA LEU A 910 41.13 12.97 -7.24
C LEU A 910 40.32 14.26 -7.40
N ALA A 911 40.66 15.35 -6.69
CA ALA A 911 40.02 16.66 -6.80
C ALA A 911 39.63 17.10 -8.23
N PRO A 912 40.49 17.02 -9.28
CA PRO A 912 40.11 17.43 -10.64
C PRO A 912 39.14 16.47 -11.36
N MET A 913 38.83 15.31 -10.78
CA MET A 913 37.91 14.30 -11.33
C MET A 913 36.62 14.13 -10.49
N LEU A 914 36.57 14.71 -9.29
CA LEU A 914 35.44 14.61 -8.36
C LEU A 914 34.42 15.73 -8.59
N PRO A 915 33.11 15.45 -8.55
CA PRO A 915 32.09 16.49 -8.46
C PRO A 915 32.28 17.33 -7.19
N ALA A 916 32.15 18.66 -7.30
CA ALA A 916 32.39 19.58 -6.18
C ALA A 916 31.58 19.23 -4.91
N ARG A 917 30.31 18.83 -5.06
CA ARG A 917 29.47 18.35 -3.95
C ARG A 917 30.07 17.12 -3.24
N ALA A 918 30.58 16.15 -3.99
CA ALA A 918 31.16 14.92 -3.44
C ALA A 918 32.51 15.14 -2.75
N ALA A 919 33.33 16.07 -3.25
CA ALA A 919 34.54 16.51 -2.54
C ALA A 919 34.20 17.26 -1.25
N SER A 920 33.21 18.17 -1.31
CA SER A 920 32.74 18.96 -0.17
C SER A 920 32.17 18.08 0.96
N THR A 921 31.28 17.13 0.65
CA THR A 921 30.75 16.18 1.65
C THR A 921 31.84 15.27 2.22
N ALA A 922 32.79 14.80 1.41
CA ALA A 922 33.90 13.97 1.89
C ALA A 922 34.80 14.73 2.88
N HIS A 923 35.12 16.00 2.60
CA HIS A 923 35.88 16.86 3.53
C HIS A 923 35.14 17.07 4.86
N VAL A 924 33.83 17.26 4.83
CA VAL A 924 32.98 17.42 6.04
C VAL A 924 32.91 16.13 6.86
N LEU A 925 32.63 14.99 6.23
CA LEU A 925 32.54 13.69 6.91
C LEU A 925 33.89 13.26 7.49
N GLY A 926 35.00 13.49 6.78
CA GLY A 926 36.34 13.24 7.31
C GLY A 926 36.69 14.14 8.49
N CYS A 927 36.20 15.38 8.51
CA CYS A 927 36.35 16.28 9.65
C CYS A 927 35.59 15.76 10.88
N TRP A 928 34.31 15.38 10.73
CA TRP A 928 33.52 14.83 11.84
C TRP A 928 34.08 13.52 12.38
N LEU A 929 34.54 12.62 11.51
CA LEU A 929 35.11 11.35 11.96
C LEU A 929 36.44 11.55 12.71
N LEU A 930 37.26 12.51 12.28
CA LEU A 930 38.48 12.90 12.99
C LEU A 930 38.20 13.53 14.35
N ILE A 931 37.29 14.51 14.43
CA ILE A 931 36.86 15.13 15.70
C ILE A 931 36.26 14.07 16.63
N GLY A 932 35.43 13.17 16.07
CA GLY A 932 34.84 12.06 16.80
C GLY A 932 35.89 11.14 17.42
N VAL A 933 36.77 10.53 16.61
CA VAL A 933 37.83 9.63 17.10
C VAL A 933 38.71 10.30 18.16
N LEU A 934 39.07 11.58 17.98
CA LEU A 934 39.84 12.33 18.98
C LEU A 934 39.05 12.63 20.27
N ALA A 935 37.75 12.95 20.18
CA ALA A 935 36.88 13.16 21.33
C ALA A 935 36.65 11.86 22.13
N LEU A 936 36.61 10.71 21.46
CA LEU A 936 36.55 9.39 22.09
C LEU A 936 37.82 9.08 22.87
N GLU A 937 38.98 9.37 22.29
CA GLU A 937 40.28 9.17 22.94
C GLU A 937 40.47 10.13 24.13
N LEU A 938 40.09 11.41 23.99
CA LEU A 938 40.09 12.39 25.10
C LEU A 938 39.13 11.96 26.23
N ARG A 939 37.93 11.48 25.89
CA ARG A 939 36.97 10.94 26.86
C ARG A 939 37.51 9.71 27.58
N TYR A 940 38.27 8.85 26.89
CA TYR A 940 38.93 7.70 27.52
C TYR A 940 40.04 8.15 28.48
N GLY A 941 40.86 9.14 28.08
CA GLY A 941 41.85 9.76 28.96
C GLY A 941 41.25 10.41 30.21
N LEU A 942 40.12 11.11 30.09
CA LEU A 942 39.40 11.70 31.22
C LEU A 942 38.69 10.66 32.10
N LEU A 943 38.28 9.52 31.52
CA LEU A 943 37.74 8.38 32.28
C LEU A 943 38.80 7.73 33.18
N LEU A 944 40.08 7.73 32.77
CA LEU A 944 41.18 7.25 33.60
C LEU A 944 41.48 8.16 34.81
N LEU A 945 40.90 9.37 34.88
CA LEU A 945 41.03 10.30 36.02
C LEU A 945 39.87 10.22 37.02
N SER A 946 38.84 9.38 36.77
CA SER A 946 37.67 9.25 37.63
C SER A 946 37.14 7.82 37.66
N GLU A 947 37.17 7.17 38.83
CA GLU A 947 36.68 5.77 38.97
C GLU A 947 35.16 5.66 38.75
N GLN A 948 34.40 6.73 39.06
CA GLN A 948 32.94 6.78 38.96
C GLN A 948 32.43 7.41 37.65
N TYR A 949 31.11 7.35 37.39
CA TYR A 949 30.48 8.03 36.25
C TYR A 949 30.09 9.47 36.61
N ASN A 950 30.98 10.43 36.38
CA ASN A 950 30.80 11.82 36.85
C ASN A 950 31.07 12.87 35.75
N ALA A 951 31.08 14.16 36.13
CA ALA A 951 31.22 15.33 35.24
C ALA A 951 32.42 15.27 34.27
N TRP A 952 33.55 14.68 34.66
CA TRP A 952 34.75 14.59 33.81
C TRP A 952 34.47 13.85 32.49
N ARG A 953 33.59 12.84 32.53
CA ARG A 953 33.18 12.03 31.37
C ARG A 953 32.19 12.75 30.45
N TRP A 954 31.46 13.73 30.97
CA TRP A 954 30.64 14.65 30.17
C TRP A 954 31.54 15.68 29.49
N LEU A 955 32.45 16.32 30.23
CA LEU A 955 33.38 17.34 29.74
C LEU A 955 34.23 16.86 28.55
N GLY A 956 34.66 15.59 28.54
CA GLY A 956 35.42 15.01 27.43
C GLY A 956 34.72 15.01 26.07
N TRP A 957 33.38 15.04 26.03
CA TRP A 957 32.61 15.21 24.79
C TRP A 957 32.54 16.67 24.32
N ALA A 958 32.71 17.64 25.22
CA ALA A 958 32.52 19.06 24.93
C ALA A 958 33.81 19.79 24.52
N ILE A 959 34.96 19.43 25.12
CA ILE A 959 36.22 20.15 24.90
C ILE A 959 36.61 20.22 23.42
N LEU A 960 36.72 19.07 22.73
CA LEU A 960 37.22 19.04 21.35
C LEU A 960 36.25 19.67 20.34
N PRO A 961 34.94 19.37 20.36
CA PRO A 961 33.97 20.08 19.53
C PRO A 961 33.87 21.58 19.82
N GLY A 962 33.83 21.99 21.10
CA GLY A 962 33.80 23.40 21.48
C GLY A 962 35.05 24.16 21.02
N LEU A 963 36.23 23.56 21.20
CA LEU A 963 37.49 24.09 20.70
C LEU A 963 37.50 24.20 19.17
N TYR A 964 36.97 23.20 18.44
CA TYR A 964 36.84 23.26 16.99
C TYR A 964 35.97 24.46 16.55
N LEU A 965 34.83 24.68 17.18
CA LEU A 965 33.95 25.83 16.89
C LEU A 965 34.69 27.16 17.10
N VAL A 966 35.40 27.32 18.21
CA VAL A 966 36.22 28.52 18.48
C VAL A 966 37.34 28.70 17.46
N LEU A 967 38.09 27.64 17.12
CA LEU A 967 39.21 27.69 16.17
C LEU A 967 38.78 27.93 14.70
N MET A 968 37.56 27.54 14.34
CA MET A 968 36.98 27.80 13.02
C MET A 968 36.27 29.16 12.92
N ALA A 969 35.76 29.68 14.05
CA ALA A 969 35.23 31.03 14.14
C ALA A 969 36.33 32.11 14.14
N ALA A 970 37.51 31.79 14.69
CA ALA A 970 38.66 32.67 14.69
C ALA A 970 39.09 33.04 13.25
N PRO A 971 39.45 34.31 12.98
CA PRO A 971 39.78 34.78 11.61
C PRO A 971 41.10 34.23 11.04
N ARG A 972 41.77 33.29 11.73
CA ARG A 972 43.08 32.73 11.40
C ARG A 972 43.09 31.97 10.06
N SER A 973 44.07 32.26 9.22
CA SER A 973 44.40 31.46 8.03
C SER A 973 45.03 30.12 8.43
N TRP A 974 44.32 29.03 8.15
CA TRP A 974 44.77 27.66 8.37
C TRP A 974 45.33 27.07 7.06
N PRO A 975 46.28 26.11 7.10
CA PRO A 975 46.83 25.47 5.91
C PRO A 975 45.81 24.54 5.21
N TRP A 976 46.22 23.89 4.12
CA TRP A 976 45.41 22.87 3.45
C TRP A 976 45.06 21.72 4.43
N PRO A 977 43.81 21.23 4.48
CA PRO A 977 42.71 21.48 3.53
C PRO A 977 41.90 22.77 3.76
N VAL A 978 41.97 23.38 4.94
CA VAL A 978 41.09 24.49 5.36
C VAL A 978 41.27 25.75 4.51
N SER A 979 42.49 26.04 4.01
CA SER A 979 42.71 27.16 3.07
C SER A 979 42.02 27.00 1.72
N ALA A 980 41.88 25.76 1.23
CA ALA A 980 41.27 25.48 -0.07
C ALA A 980 39.74 25.32 0.04
N TYR A 981 39.26 24.83 1.19
CA TYR A 981 37.85 24.53 1.46
C TYR A 981 37.35 25.26 2.72
N PRO A 982 37.41 26.60 2.77
CA PRO A 982 37.08 27.35 3.99
C PRO A 982 35.60 27.24 4.39
N ARG A 983 34.69 27.07 3.42
CA ARG A 983 33.25 26.90 3.67
C ARG A 983 32.95 25.53 4.28
N GLU A 984 33.58 24.48 3.76
CA GLU A 984 33.47 23.10 4.24
C GLU A 984 33.82 23.02 5.72
N TYR A 985 34.99 23.54 6.12
CA TYR A 985 35.47 23.42 7.50
C TYR A 985 34.81 24.44 8.44
N ARG A 986 34.72 25.73 8.06
CA ARG A 986 34.18 26.78 8.95
C ARG A 986 32.66 26.84 9.03
N LEU A 987 31.94 26.32 8.04
CA LEU A 987 30.48 26.38 7.99
C LEU A 987 29.84 24.99 7.96
N TYR A 988 30.09 24.17 6.93
CA TYR A 988 29.34 22.91 6.76
C TYR A 988 29.68 21.84 7.79
N ALA A 989 30.95 21.71 8.20
CA ALA A 989 31.36 20.83 9.29
C ALA A 989 31.02 21.42 10.67
N ALA A 990 31.05 22.76 10.80
CA ALA A 990 30.83 23.42 12.08
C ALA A 990 29.35 23.53 12.47
N ALA A 991 28.42 23.76 11.52
CA ALA A 991 27.02 24.02 11.85
C ALA A 991 26.29 22.83 12.50
N PRO A 992 26.38 21.58 11.98
CA PRO A 992 25.78 20.42 12.64
C PRO A 992 26.51 20.06 13.94
N LEU A 993 27.81 20.38 14.06
CA LEU A 993 28.56 20.20 15.30
C LEU A 993 28.12 21.21 16.39
N ALA A 994 27.81 22.45 16.02
CA ALA A 994 27.22 23.44 16.91
C ALA A 994 25.80 23.03 17.36
N LEU A 995 24.99 22.49 16.46
CA LEU A 995 23.67 21.95 16.80
C LEU A 995 23.77 20.70 17.70
N LEU A 996 24.74 19.82 17.45
CA LEU A 996 25.04 18.66 18.30
C LEU A 996 25.52 19.11 19.69
N MET A 997 26.38 20.12 19.77
CA MET A 997 26.81 20.71 21.05
C MET A 997 25.68 21.43 21.79
N LEU A 998 24.72 22.02 21.08
CA LEU A 998 23.51 22.56 21.70
C LEU A 998 22.63 21.43 22.25
N GLY A 999 22.39 20.36 21.48
CA GLY A 999 21.67 19.18 21.95
C GLY A 999 22.36 18.51 23.15
N TRP A 1000 23.69 18.42 23.12
CA TRP A 1000 24.52 17.94 24.24
C TRP A 1000 24.38 18.84 25.46
N PHE A 1001 24.40 20.17 25.30
CA PHE A 1001 24.23 21.13 26.39
C PHE A 1001 22.87 20.96 27.09
N TRP A 1002 21.79 20.75 26.34
CA TRP A 1002 20.47 20.51 26.91
C TRP A 1002 20.36 19.12 27.56
N LEU A 1003 20.89 18.07 26.91
CA LEU A 1003 20.93 16.71 27.46
C LEU A 1003 21.73 16.65 28.78
N ALA A 1004 22.94 17.21 28.79
CA ALA A 1004 23.80 17.26 29.97
C ALA A 1004 23.20 18.12 31.10
N ASN A 1005 22.36 19.12 30.77
CA ASN A 1005 21.65 19.88 31.80
C ASN A 1005 20.57 19.06 32.52
N VAL A 1006 19.86 18.18 31.80
CA VAL A 1006 18.79 17.32 32.37
C VAL A 1006 19.36 16.05 33.02
N ALA A 1007 20.38 15.43 32.40
CA ALA A 1007 20.85 14.09 32.74
C ALA A 1007 22.13 14.05 33.61
N SER A 1008 22.56 15.18 34.18
CA SER A 1008 23.70 15.22 35.09
C SER A 1008 23.48 16.13 36.30
N ASP A 1009 23.62 15.49 37.46
CA ASP A 1009 23.64 16.04 38.81
C ASP A 1009 24.78 17.03 39.09
N GLY A 1010 25.85 17.03 38.28
CA GLY A 1010 27.06 17.81 38.52
C GLY A 1010 28.05 17.19 39.52
N THR A 1011 27.94 15.90 39.85
CA THR A 1011 28.98 15.21 40.63
C THR A 1011 30.34 15.28 39.93
N ALA A 1012 31.41 15.62 40.65
CA ALA A 1012 32.71 15.97 40.05
C ALA A 1012 33.92 15.39 40.82
N GLU A 1013 33.71 14.32 41.58
CA GLU A 1013 34.75 13.67 42.40
C GLU A 1013 36.10 13.52 41.65
N PRO A 1014 37.23 13.87 42.29
CA PRO A 1014 37.39 14.23 43.71
C PRO A 1014 37.05 15.69 44.06
N LEU A 1015 36.56 16.52 43.13
CA LEU A 1015 36.22 17.92 43.41
C LEU A 1015 34.83 18.08 44.05
N PRO A 1016 34.67 18.96 45.06
CA PRO A 1016 33.37 19.30 45.63
C PRO A 1016 32.52 20.13 44.64
N TYR A 1017 31.19 20.01 44.73
CA TYR A 1017 30.29 20.82 43.92
C TYR A 1017 30.26 22.28 44.41
N VAL A 1018 30.72 23.18 43.54
CA VAL A 1018 30.64 24.63 43.69
C VAL A 1018 29.93 25.21 42.45
N PRO A 1019 28.77 25.88 42.61
CA PRO A 1019 28.03 26.48 41.50
C PRO A 1019 28.90 27.40 40.62
N LEU A 1020 28.70 27.33 39.30
CA LEU A 1020 29.43 28.05 38.24
C LEU A 1020 30.91 27.66 38.05
N ILE A 1021 31.50 26.89 38.96
CA ILE A 1021 32.92 26.48 38.94
C ILE A 1021 33.07 24.98 38.60
N ASN A 1022 31.99 24.21 38.67
CA ASN A 1022 31.99 22.77 38.42
C ASN A 1022 32.50 22.42 36.98
N PRO A 1023 33.28 21.34 36.78
CA PRO A 1023 33.75 20.90 35.46
C PRO A 1023 32.64 20.72 34.41
N LEU A 1024 31.44 20.28 34.82
CA LEU A 1024 30.27 20.20 33.95
C LEU A 1024 29.84 21.60 33.46
N GLU A 1025 29.80 22.56 34.37
CA GLU A 1025 29.26 23.90 34.14
C GLU A 1025 30.22 24.77 33.33
N LEU A 1026 31.53 24.64 33.58
CA LEU A 1026 32.57 25.18 32.71
C LEU A 1026 32.48 24.57 31.30
N GLY A 1027 32.22 23.26 31.18
CA GLY A 1027 32.01 22.59 29.90
C GLY A 1027 30.76 23.08 29.15
N LEU A 1028 29.64 23.26 29.86
CA LEU A 1028 28.39 23.81 29.33
C LEU A 1028 28.57 25.26 28.84
N LEU A 1029 29.19 26.12 29.65
CA LEU A 1029 29.46 27.51 29.28
C LEU A 1029 30.47 27.62 28.12
N PHE A 1030 31.51 26.78 28.08
CA PHE A 1030 32.47 26.74 26.97
C PHE A 1030 31.83 26.25 25.66
N ALA A 1031 30.96 25.24 25.72
CA ALA A 1031 30.20 24.78 24.55
C ALA A 1031 29.26 25.88 24.02
N LEU A 1032 28.50 26.54 24.91
CA LEU A 1032 27.60 27.63 24.55
C LEU A 1032 28.35 28.86 23.99
N PHE A 1033 29.51 29.18 24.56
CA PHE A 1033 30.42 30.23 24.07
C PHE A 1033 30.98 29.91 22.67
N GLY A 1034 31.40 28.66 22.44
CA GLY A 1034 31.84 28.18 21.13
C GLY A 1034 30.74 28.27 20.07
N ILE A 1035 29.51 27.86 20.41
CA ILE A 1035 28.33 28.01 19.55
C ILE A 1035 28.03 29.49 19.25
N TYR A 1036 28.10 30.36 20.26
CA TYR A 1036 27.80 31.79 20.12
C TYR A 1036 28.81 32.54 19.24
N ILE A 1037 30.12 32.36 19.49
CA ILE A 1037 31.16 32.99 18.66
C ILE A 1037 31.16 32.41 17.24
N TRP A 1038 30.94 31.10 17.09
CA TRP A 1038 30.83 30.50 15.76
C TRP A 1038 29.62 31.02 14.97
N SER A 1039 28.45 31.13 15.60
CA SER A 1039 27.24 31.62 14.91
C SER A 1039 27.36 33.09 14.49
N LEU A 1040 27.95 33.96 15.33
CA LEU A 1040 28.31 35.32 14.93
C LEU A 1040 29.24 35.35 13.70
N GLY A 1041 30.22 34.46 13.63
CA GLY A 1041 31.10 34.30 12.46
C GLY A 1041 30.35 33.77 11.22
N ALA A 1042 29.48 32.78 11.40
CA ALA A 1042 28.72 32.12 10.33
C ALA A 1042 27.76 33.06 9.61
N VAL A 1043 27.12 34.00 10.33
CA VAL A 1043 26.24 35.04 9.75
C VAL A 1043 26.96 35.83 8.65
N THR A 1044 28.25 36.13 8.82
CA THR A 1044 29.04 36.88 7.82
C THR A 1044 29.32 36.10 6.53
N GLN A 1045 29.28 34.76 6.57
CA GLN A 1045 29.62 33.88 5.43
C GLN A 1045 28.38 33.35 4.70
N LEU A 1046 27.22 33.30 5.37
CA LEU A 1046 25.96 32.77 4.84
C LEU A 1046 25.15 33.76 3.99
N ALA A 1047 25.47 35.06 4.02
CA ALA A 1047 24.75 36.15 3.33
C ALA A 1047 23.24 36.25 3.65
N ILE A 1048 22.77 35.63 4.73
CA ILE A 1048 21.41 35.78 5.27
C ILE A 1048 21.26 37.21 5.84
N ARG A 1049 20.03 37.78 5.81
CA ARG A 1049 19.72 39.08 6.43
C ARG A 1049 20.16 39.08 7.91
N LYS A 1050 21.24 39.80 8.18
CA LYS A 1050 21.99 39.80 9.45
C LYS A 1050 21.08 39.90 10.67
N ASP A 1051 20.12 40.82 10.62
CA ASP A 1051 19.23 41.19 11.72
C ASP A 1051 18.40 40.01 12.24
N TYR A 1052 17.88 39.16 11.34
CA TYR A 1052 17.08 38.00 11.71
C TYR A 1052 17.91 36.89 12.36
N THR A 1053 19.09 36.60 11.81
CA THR A 1053 19.95 35.54 12.34
C THR A 1053 20.67 35.96 13.61
N GLU A 1054 21.02 37.24 13.76
CA GLU A 1054 21.56 37.79 15.01
C GLU A 1054 20.51 37.72 16.13
N ASN A 1055 19.26 38.12 15.87
CA ASN A 1055 18.15 37.98 16.83
C ASN A 1055 17.86 36.50 17.18
N ALA A 1056 17.85 35.60 16.21
CA ALA A 1056 17.65 34.17 16.45
C ALA A 1056 18.79 33.55 17.30
N THR A 1057 20.03 33.97 17.05
CA THR A 1057 21.21 33.56 17.84
C THR A 1057 21.12 34.05 19.28
N GLN A 1058 20.76 35.32 19.49
CA GLN A 1058 20.54 35.90 20.82
C GLN A 1058 19.40 35.19 21.57
N LEU A 1059 18.31 34.82 20.88
CA LEU A 1059 17.21 34.06 21.46
C LEU A 1059 17.63 32.65 21.90
N ILE A 1060 18.30 31.89 21.03
CA ILE A 1060 18.76 30.52 21.34
C ILE A 1060 19.74 30.53 22.52
N ALA A 1061 20.68 31.48 22.54
CA ALA A 1061 21.61 31.66 23.64
C ALA A 1061 20.88 32.03 24.95
N GLY A 1062 19.92 32.97 24.90
CA GLY A 1062 19.14 33.41 26.05
C GLY A 1062 18.27 32.30 26.66
N VAL A 1063 17.57 31.51 25.85
CA VAL A 1063 16.74 30.38 26.32
C VAL A 1063 17.63 29.26 26.90
N SER A 1064 18.78 28.99 26.27
CA SER A 1064 19.76 28.01 26.79
C SER A 1064 20.38 28.47 28.12
N LEU A 1065 20.64 29.76 28.28
CA LEU A 1065 21.12 30.34 29.54
C LEU A 1065 20.06 30.32 30.65
N PHE A 1066 18.79 30.55 30.32
CA PHE A 1066 17.66 30.39 31.26
C PHE A 1066 17.49 28.94 31.74
N ALA A 1067 17.64 27.96 30.83
CA ALA A 1067 17.65 26.54 31.19
C ALA A 1067 18.86 26.16 32.06
N PHE A 1068 20.05 26.70 31.75
CA PHE A 1068 21.24 26.52 32.58
C PHE A 1068 21.04 27.07 34.00
N PHE A 1069 20.53 28.29 34.18
CA PHE A 1069 20.25 28.83 35.52
C PHE A 1069 19.15 28.05 36.25
N THR A 1070 18.14 27.55 35.54
CA THR A 1070 17.10 26.66 36.10
C THR A 1070 17.70 25.35 36.62
N ALA A 1071 18.57 24.70 35.83
CA ALA A 1071 19.27 23.47 36.23
C ALA A 1071 20.32 23.72 37.34
N LEU A 1072 20.97 24.89 37.34
CA LEU A 1072 21.90 25.32 38.40
C LEU A 1072 21.20 25.40 39.77
N VAL A 1073 19.97 25.95 39.81
CA VAL A 1073 19.14 25.94 41.03
C VAL A 1073 18.84 24.52 41.49
N MET A 1074 18.46 23.62 40.57
CA MET A 1074 18.17 22.21 40.89
C MET A 1074 19.41 21.47 41.42
N ARG A 1075 20.57 21.59 40.78
CA ARG A 1075 21.82 20.98 41.26
C ARG A 1075 22.27 21.57 42.60
N THR A 1076 22.11 22.87 42.82
CA THR A 1076 22.47 23.51 44.09
C THR A 1076 21.52 23.06 45.22
N ALA A 1077 20.22 22.90 44.94
CA ALA A 1077 19.27 22.29 45.86
C ALA A 1077 19.56 20.80 46.14
N HIS A 1078 20.14 20.08 45.18
CA HIS A 1078 20.61 18.72 45.38
C HIS A 1078 21.85 18.66 46.28
N HIS A 1079 22.97 19.27 45.86
CA HIS A 1079 24.25 19.17 46.57
C HIS A 1079 24.28 19.89 47.93
N TRP A 1080 23.55 21.00 48.09
CA TRP A 1080 23.57 21.79 49.33
C TRP A 1080 22.26 21.69 50.12
N GLY A 1081 21.14 21.30 49.48
CA GLY A 1081 19.83 21.14 50.12
C GLY A 1081 19.40 19.69 50.37
N GLY A 1082 20.18 18.70 49.92
CA GLY A 1082 19.92 17.27 50.16
C GLY A 1082 18.74 16.69 49.38
N VAL A 1083 18.16 17.42 48.41
CA VAL A 1083 17.05 16.94 47.58
C VAL A 1083 17.60 15.90 46.57
N PRO A 1084 17.00 14.71 46.40
CA PRO A 1084 17.43 13.77 45.36
C PRO A 1084 17.37 14.41 43.96
N PHE A 1085 18.35 14.12 43.08
CA PHE A 1085 18.37 14.65 41.71
C PHE A 1085 17.46 13.83 40.77
N GLU A 1086 16.21 13.64 41.20
CA GLU A 1086 15.15 12.97 40.45
C GLU A 1086 14.08 13.99 40.09
N PHE A 1087 13.51 13.89 38.87
CA PHE A 1087 12.65 14.93 38.32
C PHE A 1087 11.44 15.24 39.20
N ASP A 1088 10.76 14.20 39.69
CA ASP A 1088 9.56 14.35 40.51
C ASP A 1088 9.90 14.87 41.91
N ALA A 1089 10.96 14.36 42.56
CA ALA A 1089 11.43 14.85 43.86
C ALA A 1089 11.88 16.33 43.80
N LEU A 1090 12.52 16.75 42.71
CA LEU A 1090 12.86 18.16 42.45
C LEU A 1090 11.61 19.03 42.21
N LEU A 1091 10.52 18.48 41.65
CA LEU A 1091 9.27 19.22 41.45
C LEU A 1091 8.40 19.30 42.71
N GLU A 1092 8.37 18.26 43.55
CA GLU A 1092 7.63 18.28 44.81
C GLU A 1092 8.32 19.13 45.89
N SER A 1093 9.66 19.28 45.81
CA SER A 1093 10.44 20.06 46.78
C SER A 1093 10.07 21.55 46.79
N MET A 1094 9.46 21.99 47.90
CA MET A 1094 9.14 23.40 48.15
C MET A 1094 10.38 24.31 48.06
N LEU A 1095 11.55 23.82 48.46
CA LEU A 1095 12.83 24.55 48.37
C LEU A 1095 13.21 24.83 46.91
N VAL A 1096 13.10 23.82 46.03
CA VAL A 1096 13.33 23.98 44.59
C VAL A 1096 12.27 24.90 43.99
N GLN A 1097 11.00 24.71 44.32
CA GLN A 1097 9.92 25.51 43.77
C GLN A 1097 10.01 27.00 44.14
N ALA A 1098 10.39 27.31 45.39
CA ALA A 1098 10.66 28.67 45.84
C ALA A 1098 11.92 29.25 45.16
N GLY A 1099 13.02 28.51 45.13
CA GLY A 1099 14.28 28.92 44.49
C GLY A 1099 14.10 29.25 43.00
N LEU A 1100 13.37 28.40 42.27
CA LEU A 1100 13.01 28.65 40.87
C LEU A 1100 12.16 29.90 40.71
N SER A 1101 11.12 30.09 41.53
CA SER A 1101 10.26 31.27 41.46
C SER A 1101 11.02 32.57 41.76
N ILE A 1102 11.97 32.55 42.71
CA ILE A 1102 12.86 33.68 43.02
C ILE A 1102 13.78 33.98 41.83
N VAL A 1103 14.52 32.99 41.33
CA VAL A 1103 15.48 33.19 40.23
C VAL A 1103 14.78 33.60 38.93
N TRP A 1104 13.64 32.99 38.58
CA TRP A 1104 12.86 33.40 37.41
C TRP A 1104 12.31 34.83 37.54
N THR A 1105 11.87 35.24 38.74
CA THR A 1105 11.41 36.62 38.98
C THR A 1105 12.56 37.63 38.87
N LEU A 1106 13.73 37.31 39.43
CA LEU A 1106 14.93 38.14 39.30
C LEU A 1106 15.38 38.26 37.83
N MET A 1107 15.43 37.15 37.10
CA MET A 1107 15.74 37.15 35.66
C MET A 1107 14.73 37.97 34.85
N ALA A 1108 13.43 37.81 35.12
CA ALA A 1108 12.39 38.56 34.45
C ALA A 1108 12.51 40.07 34.71
N LEU A 1109 12.75 40.45 35.97
CA LEU A 1109 12.97 41.85 36.36
C LEU A 1109 14.23 42.43 35.70
N SER A 1110 15.35 41.69 35.66
CA SER A 1110 16.56 42.08 34.94
C SER A 1110 16.33 42.26 33.44
N LEU A 1111 15.52 41.41 32.81
CA LEU A 1111 15.15 41.54 31.39
C LEU A 1111 14.23 42.74 31.13
N MET A 1112 13.26 43.01 32.00
CA MET A 1112 12.38 44.18 31.87
C MET A 1112 13.13 45.50 32.10
N ILE A 1113 13.92 45.59 33.16
CA ILE A 1113 14.78 46.76 33.45
C ILE A 1113 15.81 46.95 32.32
N GLY A 1114 16.53 45.89 31.94
CA GLY A 1114 17.52 45.92 30.86
C GLY A 1114 16.93 46.29 29.51
N GLY A 1115 15.75 45.77 29.17
CA GLY A 1115 15.00 46.09 27.96
C GLY A 1115 14.49 47.54 27.93
N HIS A 1116 14.04 48.07 29.07
CA HIS A 1116 13.66 49.47 29.23
C HIS A 1116 14.87 50.40 29.07
N LEU A 1117 15.95 50.17 29.83
CA LEU A 1117 17.18 50.98 29.79
C LEU A 1117 17.84 50.95 28.41
N SER A 1118 17.88 49.78 27.75
CA SER A 1118 18.44 49.62 26.40
C SER A 1118 17.49 50.10 25.29
N ARG A 1119 16.28 50.56 25.62
CA ARG A 1119 15.17 50.84 24.68
C ARG A 1119 14.84 49.67 23.73
N ARG A 1120 15.16 48.44 24.12
CA ARG A 1120 14.90 47.19 23.36
C ARG A 1120 13.54 46.61 23.79
N ARG A 1121 12.48 47.05 23.11
CA ARG A 1121 11.08 46.61 23.33
C ARG A 1121 10.94 45.07 23.37
N GLU A 1122 11.69 44.35 22.54
CA GLU A 1122 11.66 42.89 22.46
C GLU A 1122 12.18 42.23 23.75
N VAL A 1123 13.30 42.71 24.29
CA VAL A 1123 13.88 42.20 25.55
C VAL A 1123 12.94 42.47 26.73
N TRP A 1124 12.29 43.64 26.75
CA TRP A 1124 11.25 43.96 27.74
C TRP A 1124 10.05 42.99 27.65
N LEU A 1125 9.58 42.70 26.43
CA LEU A 1125 8.46 41.77 26.19
C LEU A 1125 8.79 40.34 26.62
N ILE A 1126 10.03 39.88 26.44
CA ILE A 1126 10.48 38.56 26.92
C ILE A 1126 10.45 38.52 28.47
N GLY A 1127 10.91 39.57 29.14
CA GLY A 1127 10.81 39.67 30.60
C GLY A 1127 9.35 39.67 31.10
N ALA A 1128 8.47 40.44 30.45
CA ALA A 1128 7.04 40.46 30.77
C ALA A 1128 6.36 39.09 30.56
N ALA A 1129 6.73 38.36 29.49
CA ALA A 1129 6.26 37.00 29.24
C ALA A 1129 6.74 36.00 30.31
N LEU A 1130 7.98 36.15 30.81
CA LEU A 1130 8.50 35.33 31.89
C LEU A 1130 7.77 35.58 33.22
N ILE A 1131 7.39 36.82 33.54
CA ILE A 1131 6.47 37.10 34.66
C ILE A 1131 5.13 36.40 34.44
N GLY A 1132 4.56 36.47 33.23
CA GLY A 1132 3.34 35.74 32.86
C GLY A 1132 3.44 34.22 33.06
N ALA A 1133 4.61 33.64 32.83
CA ALA A 1133 4.88 32.22 33.09
C ALA A 1133 4.99 31.90 34.59
N VAL A 1134 5.60 32.78 35.41
CA VAL A 1134 5.60 32.67 36.87
C VAL A 1134 4.18 32.76 37.42
N VAL A 1135 3.36 33.69 36.91
CA VAL A 1135 1.93 33.79 37.24
C VAL A 1135 1.17 32.50 36.91
N ALA A 1136 1.34 31.96 35.70
CA ALA A 1136 0.70 30.72 35.30
C ALA A 1136 1.17 29.52 36.14
N LYS A 1137 2.46 29.47 36.52
CA LYS A 1137 3.02 28.44 37.42
C LYS A 1137 2.30 28.46 38.77
N LEU A 1138 2.20 29.62 39.43
CA LEU A 1138 1.49 29.76 40.71
C LEU A 1138 0.04 29.25 40.56
N VAL A 1139 -0.68 29.77 39.56
CA VAL A 1139 -2.06 29.38 39.23
C VAL A 1139 -2.24 27.86 39.08
N PHE A 1140 -1.45 27.20 38.24
CA PHE A 1140 -1.67 25.78 37.92
C PHE A 1140 -1.09 24.80 38.95
N VAL A 1141 0.03 25.15 39.62
CA VAL A 1141 0.65 24.27 40.62
C VAL A 1141 -0.08 24.37 41.97
N GLU A 1142 -0.62 25.54 42.33
CA GLU A 1142 -1.42 25.70 43.56
C GLU A 1142 -2.88 25.21 43.39
N LEU A 1143 -3.32 25.00 42.14
CA LEU A 1143 -4.63 24.42 41.79
C LEU A 1143 -4.78 22.93 42.15
N SER A 1144 -3.69 22.17 42.27
CA SER A 1144 -3.73 20.74 42.62
C SER A 1144 -3.92 20.51 44.13
N ASN A 1145 -3.40 21.41 44.96
CA ASN A 1145 -3.40 21.25 46.42
C ASN A 1145 -4.78 21.59 47.02
N ARG A 1146 -5.22 20.82 48.02
CA ARG A 1146 -6.64 20.76 48.48
C ARG A 1146 -7.14 21.97 49.30
N GLY A 1147 -6.51 23.13 49.17
CA GLY A 1147 -6.91 24.37 49.85
C GLY A 1147 -7.80 25.27 48.98
N GLY A 1148 -9.13 25.15 49.12
CA GLY A 1148 -10.08 25.93 48.30
C GLY A 1148 -10.01 27.46 48.50
N LEU A 1149 -9.69 27.93 49.70
CA LEU A 1149 -9.72 29.36 50.05
C LEU A 1149 -8.39 30.08 49.73
N ALA A 1150 -7.25 29.48 50.07
CA ALA A 1150 -5.91 30.02 49.74
C ALA A 1150 -5.73 30.24 48.24
N ARG A 1151 -6.27 29.32 47.43
CA ARG A 1151 -6.37 29.40 45.97
C ARG A 1151 -7.01 30.70 45.49
N ILE A 1152 -8.18 31.06 46.02
CA ILE A 1152 -8.91 32.29 45.67
C ILE A 1152 -8.06 33.54 45.98
N VAL A 1153 -7.35 33.52 47.11
CA VAL A 1153 -6.46 34.63 47.51
C VAL A 1153 -5.23 34.74 46.60
N SER A 1154 -4.61 33.63 46.21
CA SER A 1154 -3.46 33.62 45.28
C SER A 1154 -3.84 34.20 43.91
N PHE A 1155 -4.97 33.77 43.33
CA PHE A 1155 -5.51 34.33 42.09
C PHE A 1155 -5.69 35.86 42.14
N ILE A 1156 -6.15 36.40 43.27
CA ILE A 1156 -6.33 37.84 43.47
C ILE A 1156 -4.98 38.55 43.62
N GLY A 1157 -4.10 38.07 44.50
CA GLY A 1157 -2.81 38.69 44.79
C GLY A 1157 -1.89 38.76 43.58
N VAL A 1158 -1.84 37.70 42.78
CA VAL A 1158 -1.06 37.66 41.53
C VAL A 1158 -1.65 38.58 40.45
N GLY A 1159 -2.97 38.74 40.40
CA GLY A 1159 -3.64 39.74 39.57
C GLY A 1159 -3.24 41.19 39.92
N VAL A 1160 -3.07 41.49 41.22
CA VAL A 1160 -2.59 42.80 41.69
C VAL A 1160 -1.11 43.01 41.35
N LEU A 1161 -0.26 41.99 41.45
CA LEU A 1161 1.17 42.11 41.11
C LEU A 1161 1.39 42.50 39.64
N LEU A 1162 0.61 41.93 38.71
CA LEU A 1162 0.64 42.29 37.29
C LEU A 1162 0.24 43.76 37.04
N LEU A 1163 -0.72 44.29 37.79
CA LEU A 1163 -1.11 45.71 37.73
C LEU A 1163 0.04 46.64 38.16
N VAL A 1164 0.80 46.27 39.20
CA VAL A 1164 1.95 47.06 39.68
C VAL A 1164 3.11 47.07 38.68
N VAL A 1165 3.45 45.91 38.08
CA VAL A 1165 4.51 45.83 37.06
C VAL A 1165 4.17 46.69 35.82
N GLY A 1166 2.89 46.73 35.43
CA GLY A 1166 2.40 47.57 34.33
C GLY A 1166 2.58 49.08 34.54
N TYR A 1167 2.81 49.54 35.78
CA TYR A 1167 3.05 50.93 36.13
C TYR A 1167 4.54 51.32 36.08
N PHE A 1168 5.42 50.51 36.68
CA PHE A 1168 6.82 50.91 36.91
C PHE A 1168 7.79 50.70 35.75
N ALA A 1169 7.48 49.79 34.81
CA ALA A 1169 8.35 49.51 33.67
C ALA A 1169 7.53 49.57 32.36
N PRO A 1170 7.18 50.77 31.84
CA PRO A 1170 6.33 50.87 30.67
C PRO A 1170 6.99 50.32 29.39
N LEU A 1171 6.15 49.74 28.52
CA LEU A 1171 6.56 49.16 27.23
C LEU A 1171 7.22 50.21 26.32
N PRO A 1172 8.48 50.01 25.88
CA PRO A 1172 9.14 50.98 25.01
C PRO A 1172 8.38 51.24 23.69
N PRO A 1173 8.32 52.51 23.23
CA PRO A 1173 7.61 52.87 22.00
C PRO A 1173 8.23 52.17 20.78
N LYS A 1174 7.38 51.80 19.81
CA LYS A 1174 7.85 51.22 18.55
C LYS A 1174 8.58 52.31 17.75
N ARG A 1175 9.77 52.02 17.21
CA ARG A 1175 10.40 52.92 16.23
C ARG A 1175 9.47 53.08 15.04
N VAL A 1176 9.24 54.32 14.63
CA VAL A 1176 8.60 54.65 13.36
C VAL A 1176 9.70 54.64 12.30
N GLU A 1177 9.59 53.75 11.33
CA GLU A 1177 10.38 53.84 10.11
C GLU A 1177 9.79 54.96 9.26
N ALA A 1178 10.61 55.95 8.90
CA ALA A 1178 10.18 57.05 8.04
C ALA A 1178 9.89 56.51 6.64
N ALA A 1179 8.64 56.64 6.19
CA ALA A 1179 8.32 56.41 4.79
C ALA A 1179 8.98 57.49 3.92
N PRO A 1180 9.48 57.17 2.71
CA PRO A 1180 9.91 58.18 1.76
C PRO A 1180 8.67 58.93 1.25
N ASP A 1181 8.66 60.26 1.36
CA ASP A 1181 7.60 61.08 0.79
C ASP A 1181 7.61 60.95 -0.74
N VAL A 1182 6.41 60.72 -1.30
CA VAL A 1182 6.20 60.49 -2.74
C VAL A 1182 6.23 61.83 -3.49
N GLU A 1183 6.77 61.81 -4.71
CA GLU A 1183 6.86 62.99 -5.58
C GLU A 1183 5.52 63.69 -5.78
N LYS A 1184 5.55 65.04 -5.76
CA LYS A 1184 4.45 65.85 -6.28
C LYS A 1184 4.31 65.64 -7.79
N PRO A 1185 3.11 65.47 -8.34
CA PRO A 1185 2.91 65.49 -9.78
C PRO A 1185 3.27 66.87 -10.36
N ALA A 1186 3.79 66.87 -11.58
CA ALA A 1186 4.09 68.08 -12.33
C ALA A 1186 2.80 68.82 -12.74
N PRO A 1187 2.84 70.17 -12.90
CA PRO A 1187 1.67 70.93 -13.34
C PRO A 1187 1.32 70.66 -14.81
N GLU A 1188 0.04 70.75 -15.13
CA GLU A 1188 -0.49 70.60 -16.48
C GLU A 1188 -0.04 71.75 -17.38
N THR A 1189 0.44 71.45 -18.59
CA THR A 1189 0.74 72.44 -19.62
C THR A 1189 -0.51 72.73 -20.45
N GLU A 1190 -1.04 73.96 -20.37
CA GLU A 1190 -2.06 74.42 -21.32
C GLU A 1190 -1.50 74.39 -22.75
N GLY A 1191 -2.29 73.88 -23.70
CA GLY A 1191 -1.98 73.92 -25.12
C GLY A 1191 -2.77 75.03 -25.82
N VAL A 1192 -2.07 76.02 -26.35
CA VAL A 1192 -2.57 76.88 -27.45
C VAL A 1192 -1.56 76.82 -28.58
N SER A 1193 -2.07 76.76 -29.82
CA SER A 1193 -1.30 76.38 -31.00
C SER A 1193 -0.47 77.51 -31.62
N SER A 1194 0.81 77.24 -31.88
CA SER A 1194 1.53 77.64 -33.10
C SER A 1194 2.80 76.80 -33.29
#